data_AF-A0A651H3C2-F1
#
_entry.id   AF-A0A651H3C2-F1
#
_cell.length_a   1.000
_cell.length_b   1.000
_cell.length_c   1.000
_cell.angle_alpha   90.00
_cell.angle_beta   90.00
_cell.angle_gamma   90.00
#
_symmetry.space_group_name_H-M   'P 1'
#
loop_
_entity.id
_entity.type
_entity.pdbx_description
1 polymer ?
#
loop_
_entity_poly.entity_id
_entity_poly.type
_entity_poly.pdbx_seq_one_letter_code
_entity_poly.pdbx_strand_id
1 'polypeptide(L)'
;MVSVCQQQFRLCSIRRDYPGRARPRCPKSQSTLSGGWPRRGFHRAGSRTAFRAPSFQLLLTAYWMVGRAHASLLVAAAPSVSLSRHFGPHTVMKLFAFLFLTGISLPFALMAQASVPMSAIRPAPAAPEQASGAARSGLLVEGTVAPDFLMHDLAGNEVRLSDYAGKVVVLDFWAPWCGPCIASFPHTQELAERYRDQGVVVIASGTSDTIVNFRRWIEANAANYPDLVFAWDLNERGSATFEDRASAKLYGVTGLPTMVVIGRDGKVAGGIVGNGGPSDARLEATLAQVGIDVPLETVEQGREQLAASARREVERAAAAEEARINPRPPFRENFGRLQAGQAMPDFTLLNIAGEEARFADLAAGRTVVMGLWSAGSGPPDAMLRQWNTWQDVYREQDVLFLGVGLFGTREAQAQWLAQQDSLGFPVWLDPAGPLPQVEGSVDELADEARAAFLREQSERIRASIPQQVGGLMPMVPAFVVIDAQGHLVGWGAGYSEEIHANAVGNLLLRAGVKLKDEDLPERVFAAAETAPPPPEPRVEMIPIGAMAPDFTTHDLEGKEVKLSDFRGQVVVLDFWATWCGPCMAAMPHAQKVAAEYKDQGVVVWGSATSDGRAAFERWVRTHQERYPDIIWSHDPAERAPERASLALYGVTGIPTQFVIDREGRIVDIVVGYRPGEVILDAALAKAGVAVDAAILEQAKANLAQRAADAAATEPTQPSLPLMRPRD
;
A
#
# COMPACT_ATOMS: atom_id res chain seq x y z
N MET A 1 -35.51 15.57 55.62
CA MET A 1 -35.68 15.19 54.20
C MET A 1 -34.34 15.49 53.51
N VAL A 2 -33.49 14.52 53.12
CA VAL A 2 -33.66 13.34 52.21
C VAL A 2 -33.39 13.76 50.76
N SER A 3 -32.51 13.11 49.98
CA SER A 3 -31.43 12.12 50.25
C SER A 3 -30.53 12.11 49.00
N VAL A 4 -29.20 12.29 49.06
CA VAL A 4 -28.17 11.26 49.33
C VAL A 4 -28.43 9.92 48.63
N CYS A 5 -27.61 9.59 47.63
CA CYS A 5 -26.69 8.43 47.72
C CYS A 5 -25.61 8.44 46.62
N GLN A 6 -24.33 8.35 47.00
CA GLN A 6 -23.29 7.76 46.14
C GLN A 6 -23.28 6.24 46.41
N GLN A 7 -23.07 5.41 45.39
CA GLN A 7 -22.73 4.00 45.61
C GLN A 7 -21.47 3.58 44.88
N GLN A 8 -20.61 2.87 45.61
CA GLN A 8 -19.38 2.28 45.13
C GLN A 8 -19.64 0.80 44.77
N PHE A 9 -19.15 0.37 43.61
CA PHE A 9 -18.74 -1.02 43.39
C PHE A 9 -17.25 -0.99 43.01
N ARG A 10 -16.34 -1.18 43.97
CA ARG A 10 -15.84 -2.50 44.39
C ARG A 10 -15.32 -3.34 43.22
N LEU A 11 -14.04 -3.15 42.91
CA LEU A 11 -13.21 -4.12 42.21
C LEU A 11 -13.32 -5.49 42.90
N CYS A 12 -13.76 -6.51 42.18
CA CYS A 12 -13.81 -7.89 42.68
C CYS A 12 -12.57 -8.66 42.18
N SER A 13 -11.60 -8.88 43.06
CA SER A 13 -10.35 -9.54 42.71
C SER A 13 -10.52 -11.05 42.55
N ILE A 14 -10.46 -11.55 41.31
CA ILE A 14 -10.37 -12.99 41.06
C ILE A 14 -8.94 -13.45 41.33
N ARG A 15 -8.72 -14.11 42.48
CA ARG A 15 -7.54 -14.95 42.69
C ARG A 15 -7.76 -16.29 41.97
N ARG A 16 -6.73 -16.79 41.29
CA ARG A 16 -6.55 -18.24 41.09
C ARG A 16 -5.54 -18.75 42.11
N ASP A 17 -5.93 -19.71 42.91
CA ASP A 17 -5.02 -20.37 43.85
C ASP A 17 -4.17 -21.43 43.12
N TYR A 18 -2.89 -21.54 43.51
CA TYR A 18 -2.00 -22.64 43.16
C TYR A 18 -1.38 -23.20 44.47
N PRO A 19 -1.58 -24.49 44.80
CA PRO A 19 -0.99 -25.09 45.99
C PRO A 19 0.41 -25.67 45.72
N GLY A 20 1.43 -25.24 46.47
CA GLY A 20 2.77 -25.81 46.40
C GLY A 20 3.75 -25.22 47.42
N ARG A 21 4.44 -26.08 48.18
CA ARG A 21 5.52 -25.71 49.13
C ARG A 21 6.88 -25.80 48.37
N ALA A 22 7.99 -25.18 48.77
CA ALA A 22 8.37 -24.70 50.10
C ALA A 22 9.39 -23.52 50.10
N ARG A 23 9.63 -22.97 51.29
CA ARG A 23 10.80 -22.14 51.71
C ARG A 23 11.75 -23.04 52.55
N PRO A 24 13.00 -22.67 52.92
CA PRO A 24 13.58 -21.32 53.11
C PRO A 24 15.02 -21.17 52.50
N ARG A 25 15.90 -20.18 52.77
CA ARG A 25 16.08 -19.15 53.83
C ARG A 25 16.68 -17.85 53.26
N CYS A 26 16.54 -16.75 54.00
CA CYS A 26 17.47 -15.61 53.96
C CYS A 26 18.34 -15.61 55.23
N PRO A 27 19.47 -14.89 55.23
CA PRO A 27 19.91 -14.11 56.40
C PRO A 27 19.95 -12.59 56.11
N LYS A 28 20.10 -11.78 57.16
CA LYS A 28 20.30 -10.32 57.10
C LYS A 28 21.62 -9.92 57.75
N SER A 29 22.31 -8.93 57.22
CA SER A 29 23.12 -7.91 57.94
C SER A 29 23.40 -6.79 56.94
N GLN A 30 23.11 -5.49 57.16
CA GLN A 30 23.36 -4.54 58.27
C GLN A 30 24.79 -3.96 58.31
N SER A 31 24.83 -2.63 58.48
CA SER A 31 25.93 -1.82 59.05
C SER A 31 27.16 -1.55 58.16
N THR A 32 27.86 -0.40 58.20
CA THR A 32 27.57 1.00 58.63
C THR A 32 28.76 1.92 58.24
N LEU A 33 28.55 3.25 58.16
CA LEU A 33 29.59 4.32 58.34
C LEU A 33 30.72 4.37 57.25
N SER A 34 31.49 5.45 57.06
CA SER A 34 31.30 6.91 57.33
C SER A 34 32.41 7.76 56.67
N GLY A 35 32.08 9.00 56.26
CA GLY A 35 33.05 10.05 55.91
C GLY A 35 33.67 9.94 54.50
N GLY A 36 34.26 11.00 53.94
CA GLY A 36 34.32 12.39 54.40
C GLY A 36 34.93 13.32 53.34
N TRP A 37 34.48 14.59 53.30
CA TRP A 37 35.06 15.63 52.41
C TRP A 37 36.40 16.15 52.98
N PRO A 38 37.31 16.65 52.12
CA PRO A 38 37.44 18.12 52.06
C PRO A 38 37.61 18.70 50.64
N ARG A 39 37.39 20.02 50.54
CA ARG A 39 37.61 20.85 49.33
C ARG A 39 39.06 21.36 49.23
N ARG A 40 39.50 21.64 47.99
CA ARG A 40 40.12 22.90 47.47
C ARG A 40 41.32 22.63 46.55
N GLY A 41 41.45 23.44 45.49
CA GLY A 41 42.54 23.36 44.52
C GLY A 41 42.46 24.39 43.40
N PHE A 42 42.24 25.67 43.71
CA PHE A 42 42.20 26.76 42.73
C PHE A 42 43.50 27.57 42.81
N HIS A 43 44.24 27.69 41.70
CA HIS A 43 45.33 28.66 41.54
C HIS A 43 45.32 29.25 40.12
N ARG A 44 45.93 30.42 39.95
CA ARG A 44 45.77 31.29 38.77
C ARG A 44 47.07 32.04 38.46
N ALA A 45 47.26 32.40 37.18
CA ALA A 45 48.38 33.17 36.61
C ALA A 45 49.76 32.46 36.57
N GLY A 46 50.65 32.77 35.61
CA GLY A 46 50.45 33.60 34.40
C GLY A 46 51.76 34.14 33.80
N SER A 47 51.65 34.98 32.75
CA SER A 47 52.73 35.74 32.07
C SER A 47 53.73 34.92 31.21
N ARG A 48 54.50 35.48 30.25
CA ARG A 48 54.27 36.45 29.13
C ARG A 48 55.63 36.73 28.43
N THR A 49 55.76 36.47 27.12
CA THR A 49 56.67 37.13 26.13
C THR A 49 56.47 36.43 24.77
N ALA A 50 56.16 37.00 23.59
CA ALA A 50 56.16 38.36 23.02
C ALA A 50 57.44 38.79 22.26
N PHE A 51 57.23 39.59 21.19
CA PHE A 51 58.20 40.13 20.19
C PHE A 51 58.59 39.14 19.07
N ARG A 52 58.67 39.53 17.77
CA ARG A 52 58.46 40.85 17.11
C ARG A 52 58.04 40.71 15.64
N ALA A 53 57.27 41.68 15.12
CA ALA A 53 57.12 41.96 13.67
C ALA A 53 57.88 43.25 13.30
N PRO A 54 58.17 43.50 12.01
CA PRO A 54 57.34 44.43 11.21
C PRO A 54 57.24 44.02 9.71
N SER A 55 56.55 44.71 8.79
CA SER A 55 55.30 45.51 8.74
C SER A 55 55.15 46.02 7.30
N PHE A 56 53.95 46.05 6.70
CA PHE A 56 53.55 47.14 5.79
C PHE A 56 52.02 47.21 5.52
N GLN A 57 51.50 48.44 5.64
CA GLN A 57 50.19 48.99 5.24
C GLN A 57 49.81 48.65 3.76
N LEU A 58 48.56 48.58 3.23
CA LEU A 58 47.22 49.21 3.41
C LEU A 58 46.13 48.27 2.75
N LEU A 59 44.79 48.46 2.61
CA LEU A 59 43.75 49.52 2.85
C LEU A 59 42.33 48.85 3.07
N LEU A 60 41.37 49.64 3.58
CA LEU A 60 39.86 49.63 3.55
C LEU A 60 39.06 48.59 2.68
N THR A 61 38.14 47.75 3.21
CA THR A 61 36.72 47.90 3.74
C THR A 61 35.59 47.98 2.68
N ALA A 62 34.41 47.33 2.74
CA ALA A 62 33.56 46.62 3.76
C ALA A 62 32.32 47.40 4.31
N TYR A 63 31.28 46.65 4.74
CA TYR A 63 29.92 47.05 5.22
C TYR A 63 28.89 47.46 4.14
N TRP A 64 27.55 47.39 4.35
CA TRP A 64 26.74 47.23 5.58
C TRP A 64 25.54 46.24 5.41
N MET A 65 24.77 45.96 6.47
CA MET A 65 23.67 44.95 6.53
C MET A 65 22.26 45.57 6.77
N VAL A 66 21.22 44.72 6.89
CA VAL A 66 19.92 44.95 7.58
C VAL A 66 18.78 45.65 6.80
N GLY A 67 17.63 44.97 6.74
CA GLY A 67 16.32 45.51 6.33
C GLY A 67 15.28 44.40 6.19
N ARG A 68 14.09 44.50 6.78
CA ARG A 68 13.10 43.40 6.89
C ARG A 68 11.69 43.82 6.44
N ALA A 69 10.98 42.85 5.85
CA ALA A 69 9.51 42.67 5.84
C ALA A 69 8.60 43.44 4.85
N HIS A 70 7.75 42.62 4.20
CA HIS A 70 6.34 42.81 3.81
C HIS A 70 5.88 43.97 2.90
N ALA A 71 5.47 43.60 1.69
CA ALA A 71 4.16 43.94 1.12
C ALA A 71 3.71 42.79 0.18
N SER A 72 2.41 42.57 0.04
CA SER A 72 1.84 41.42 -0.71
C SER A 72 1.18 41.84 -2.02
N LEU A 73 1.05 40.87 -2.95
CA LEU A 73 -0.04 40.65 -3.92
C LEU A 73 -0.72 41.87 -4.59
N LEU A 74 -0.79 41.83 -5.93
CA LEU A 74 -2.07 41.68 -6.65
C LEU A 74 -1.85 41.37 -8.15
N VAL A 75 -2.61 40.37 -8.66
CA VAL A 75 -3.21 40.23 -10.01
C VAL A 75 -2.38 40.74 -11.21
N ALA A 76 -1.73 39.90 -12.02
CA ALA A 76 -2.23 38.87 -12.95
C ALA A 76 -2.58 39.39 -14.38
N ALA A 77 -2.20 38.56 -15.37
CA ALA A 77 -2.97 38.10 -16.54
C ALA A 77 -3.62 39.13 -17.52
N ALA A 78 -3.54 38.98 -18.85
CA ALA A 78 -2.80 37.99 -19.67
C ALA A 78 -2.45 38.59 -21.07
N PRO A 79 -2.65 37.91 -22.23
CA PRO A 79 -1.55 37.24 -22.91
C PRO A 79 -1.26 37.75 -24.34
N SER A 80 -0.33 37.05 -25.01
CA SER A 80 -0.19 36.94 -26.47
C SER A 80 0.38 38.15 -27.23
N VAL A 81 1.58 37.96 -27.80
CA VAL A 81 1.77 37.69 -29.24
C VAL A 81 3.23 37.32 -29.50
N SER A 82 3.46 36.30 -30.33
CA SER A 82 4.80 36.00 -30.86
C SER A 82 5.10 36.94 -32.02
N LEU A 83 6.03 37.88 -31.83
CA LEU A 83 6.67 38.62 -32.93
C LEU A 83 8.17 38.37 -32.93
N SER A 84 8.73 38.18 -34.13
CA SER A 84 10.03 37.54 -34.32
C SER A 84 11.16 38.51 -34.67
N ARG A 85 12.27 38.37 -33.91
CA ARG A 85 13.63 38.89 -34.18
C ARG A 85 13.80 40.42 -34.16
N HIS A 86 15.05 40.83 -33.91
CA HIS A 86 15.55 42.21 -33.82
C HIS A 86 15.06 43.00 -32.60
N PHE A 87 15.77 42.88 -31.47
CA PHE A 87 16.47 44.01 -30.81
C PHE A 87 17.41 43.46 -29.72
N GLY A 88 18.53 44.15 -29.46
CA GLY A 88 19.58 43.71 -28.53
C GLY A 88 19.38 44.15 -27.07
N PRO A 89 20.12 43.56 -26.11
CA PRO A 89 19.87 43.67 -24.66
C PRO A 89 20.25 45.03 -24.01
N HIS A 90 20.27 46.13 -24.77
CA HIS A 90 20.71 47.45 -24.27
C HIS A 90 19.65 48.57 -24.37
N THR A 91 18.46 48.29 -24.89
CA THR A 91 17.39 49.31 -25.03
C THR A 91 16.47 49.41 -23.81
N VAL A 92 16.15 48.27 -23.15
CA VAL A 92 15.17 48.21 -22.05
C VAL A 92 15.63 49.01 -20.82
N MET A 93 16.93 49.06 -20.53
CA MET A 93 17.49 49.68 -19.34
C MET A 93 17.54 51.23 -19.38
N LYS A 94 16.99 51.88 -20.42
CA LYS A 94 16.97 53.35 -20.54
C LYS A 94 15.60 54.00 -20.29
N LEU A 95 14.49 53.26 -20.30
CA LEU A 95 13.15 53.84 -20.10
C LEU A 95 12.83 54.10 -18.61
N PHE A 96 13.35 53.29 -17.70
CA PHE A 96 13.08 53.40 -16.25
C PHE A 96 13.77 54.59 -15.56
N ALA A 97 14.69 55.29 -16.23
CA ALA A 97 15.53 56.32 -15.62
C ALA A 97 14.96 57.75 -15.68
N PHE A 98 13.82 57.98 -16.36
CA PHE A 98 13.36 59.35 -16.68
C PHE A 98 12.11 59.83 -15.92
N LEU A 99 11.36 58.92 -15.27
CA LEU A 99 10.08 59.25 -14.60
C LEU A 99 10.19 59.59 -13.10
N PHE A 100 11.41 59.69 -12.56
CA PHE A 100 11.66 59.92 -11.12
C PHE A 100 12.20 61.32 -10.76
N LEU A 101 12.19 62.28 -11.70
CA LEU A 101 12.96 63.53 -11.56
C LEU A 101 12.21 64.86 -11.87
N THR A 102 10.88 64.87 -11.99
CA THR A 102 10.09 66.12 -12.13
C THR A 102 8.90 66.18 -11.18
N GLY A 103 9.16 66.46 -9.90
CA GLY A 103 8.12 66.76 -8.91
C GLY A 103 7.61 68.20 -9.01
N ILE A 104 6.34 68.36 -9.37
CA ILE A 104 5.57 69.63 -9.34
C ILE A 104 4.18 69.31 -8.76
N SER A 105 3.51 70.27 -8.10
CA SER A 105 2.37 70.00 -7.19
C SER A 105 1.16 70.92 -7.38
N LEU A 106 0.01 70.50 -6.86
CA LEU A 106 -1.24 71.27 -6.61
C LEU A 106 -2.03 71.70 -7.87
N PRO A 107 -3.34 72.10 -7.75
CA PRO A 107 -4.13 72.32 -6.54
C PRO A 107 -5.42 71.48 -6.40
N PHE A 108 -6.11 71.68 -5.26
CA PHE A 108 -7.28 70.94 -4.79
C PHE A 108 -8.43 71.93 -4.49
N ALA A 109 -9.53 71.92 -5.25
CA ALA A 109 -10.74 72.73 -4.96
C ALA A 109 -11.96 72.28 -5.80
N LEU A 110 -13.17 72.47 -5.24
CA LEU A 110 -14.50 72.10 -5.77
C LEU A 110 -14.73 70.57 -5.94
N MET A 111 -15.87 69.98 -5.57
CA MET A 111 -17.09 70.49 -4.90
C MET A 111 -17.44 69.66 -3.66
N ALA A 112 -18.18 70.27 -2.73
CA ALA A 112 -18.92 69.55 -1.69
C ALA A 112 -20.38 70.01 -1.68
N GLN A 113 -21.33 69.13 -2.03
CA GLN A 113 -22.75 69.20 -1.65
C GLN A 113 -23.53 67.97 -2.13
N ALA A 114 -23.73 67.00 -1.25
CA ALA A 114 -24.80 65.99 -1.32
C ALA A 114 -24.92 65.32 0.06
N SER A 115 -25.99 65.61 0.81
CA SER A 115 -26.20 65.04 2.15
C SER A 115 -27.45 64.16 2.15
N VAL A 116 -27.27 62.85 2.33
CA VAL A 116 -28.34 61.88 2.52
C VAL A 116 -28.41 61.50 4.01
N PRO A 117 -29.59 61.48 4.65
CA PRO A 117 -29.70 61.30 6.10
C PRO A 117 -29.28 59.90 6.56
N MET A 118 -28.46 59.87 7.62
CA MET A 118 -27.78 58.69 8.15
C MET A 118 -28.69 57.79 9.02
N SER A 119 -29.84 57.36 8.46
CA SER A 119 -30.90 56.67 9.23
C SER A 119 -31.56 55.50 8.50
N ALA A 120 -31.11 55.16 7.29
CA ALA A 120 -31.76 54.17 6.41
C ALA A 120 -30.82 53.04 5.91
N ILE A 121 -29.66 52.84 6.54
CA ILE A 121 -28.74 51.73 6.25
C ILE A 121 -28.69 50.79 7.45
N ARG A 122 -29.40 49.66 7.37
CA ARG A 122 -29.05 48.48 8.19
C ARG A 122 -27.77 47.89 7.62
N PRO A 123 -26.74 47.57 8.43
CA PRO A 123 -25.68 46.70 7.95
C PRO A 123 -26.28 45.33 7.60
N ALA A 124 -25.81 44.73 6.52
CA ALA A 124 -26.09 43.32 6.24
C ALA A 124 -25.47 42.46 7.37
N PRO A 125 -26.09 41.32 7.74
CA PRO A 125 -25.43 40.38 8.65
C PRO A 125 -24.09 39.94 8.04
N ALA A 126 -23.03 39.95 8.83
CA ALA A 126 -21.72 39.50 8.37
C ALA A 126 -21.78 38.02 7.97
N ALA A 127 -21.05 37.65 6.91
CA ALA A 127 -20.84 36.25 6.58
C ALA A 127 -20.15 35.54 7.77
N PRO A 128 -20.51 34.27 8.07
CA PRO A 128 -19.93 33.56 9.20
C PRO A 128 -18.41 33.39 9.01
N GLU A 129 -17.67 33.77 10.04
CA GLU A 129 -16.21 33.76 10.10
C GLU A 129 -15.67 32.34 9.88
N GLN A 130 -14.75 32.17 8.92
CA GLN A 130 -14.17 30.86 8.61
C GLN A 130 -13.32 30.37 9.80
N ALA A 131 -13.75 29.28 10.43
CA ALA A 131 -13.10 28.73 11.61
C ALA A 131 -11.65 28.30 11.31
N SER A 132 -10.70 28.86 12.08
CA SER A 132 -9.27 28.67 11.86
C SER A 132 -8.75 27.30 12.30
N GLY A 133 -7.79 26.76 11.53
CA GLY A 133 -6.57 26.22 12.15
C GLY A 133 -6.64 24.84 12.83
N ALA A 134 -7.44 23.91 12.31
CA ALA A 134 -7.25 22.49 12.59
C ALA A 134 -7.53 21.66 11.33
N ALA A 135 -6.61 20.75 10.95
CA ALA A 135 -6.85 19.81 9.86
C ALA A 135 -7.96 18.84 10.28
N ARG A 136 -9.11 18.91 9.61
CA ARG A 136 -10.21 17.95 9.81
C ARG A 136 -9.82 16.64 9.13
N SER A 137 -9.51 15.62 9.92
CA SER A 137 -9.32 14.27 9.41
C SER A 137 -10.69 13.62 9.17
N GLY A 138 -10.90 13.12 7.95
CA GLY A 138 -12.15 12.49 7.53
C GLY A 138 -13.02 13.39 6.63
N LEU A 139 -13.85 12.73 5.84
CA LEU A 139 -14.76 13.31 4.85
C LEU A 139 -15.81 14.22 5.51
N LEU A 140 -16.33 15.20 4.75
CA LEU A 140 -17.32 16.16 5.27
C LEU A 140 -18.59 15.47 5.79
N VAL A 141 -19.04 15.92 6.96
CA VAL A 141 -20.24 15.41 7.64
C VAL A 141 -21.50 15.88 6.91
N GLU A 142 -22.51 15.01 6.83
CA GLU A 142 -23.85 15.32 6.33
C GLU A 142 -24.43 16.59 6.97
N GLY A 143 -25.12 17.41 6.17
CA GLY A 143 -25.70 18.68 6.60
C GLY A 143 -24.70 19.83 6.78
N THR A 144 -23.39 19.61 6.59
CA THR A 144 -22.43 20.72 6.52
C THR A 144 -22.54 21.44 5.17
N VAL A 145 -22.37 22.76 5.16
CA VAL A 145 -22.26 23.53 3.92
C VAL A 145 -20.96 23.13 3.22
N ALA A 146 -21.06 22.69 1.97
CA ALA A 146 -19.93 22.28 1.16
C ALA A 146 -19.03 23.50 0.86
N PRO A 147 -17.71 23.45 1.12
CA PRO A 147 -16.82 24.57 0.82
C PRO A 147 -16.73 24.83 -0.68
N ASP A 148 -16.79 26.10 -1.08
CA ASP A 148 -16.48 26.48 -2.46
C ASP A 148 -15.04 26.11 -2.81
N PHE A 149 -14.84 25.51 -3.97
CA PHE A 149 -13.53 25.16 -4.51
C PHE A 149 -13.20 26.05 -5.71
N LEU A 150 -11.93 26.06 -6.10
CA LEU A 150 -11.49 26.61 -7.37
C LEU A 150 -10.69 25.55 -8.12
N MET A 151 -11.23 25.13 -9.26
CA MET A 151 -10.60 24.23 -10.23
C MET A 151 -10.64 24.89 -11.60
N HIS A 152 -9.91 24.37 -12.58
CA HIS A 152 -10.06 24.82 -13.97
C HIS A 152 -10.67 23.74 -14.85
N ASP A 153 -11.43 24.13 -15.88
CA ASP A 153 -11.89 23.23 -16.94
C ASP A 153 -10.77 22.88 -17.93
N LEU A 154 -11.13 22.13 -18.98
CA LEU A 154 -10.22 21.70 -20.04
C LEU A 154 -9.68 22.86 -20.91
N ALA A 155 -10.42 23.97 -21.01
CA ALA A 155 -10.01 25.18 -21.71
C ALA A 155 -9.19 26.14 -20.83
N GLY A 156 -9.18 25.92 -19.51
CA GLY A 156 -8.50 26.75 -18.52
C GLY A 156 -9.37 27.84 -17.88
N ASN A 157 -10.70 27.78 -18.04
CA ASN A 157 -11.65 28.66 -17.35
C ASN A 157 -11.77 28.24 -15.87
N GLU A 158 -12.07 29.16 -14.97
CA GLU A 158 -12.41 28.83 -13.58
C GLU A 158 -13.72 28.01 -13.51
N VAL A 159 -13.74 27.00 -12.65
CA VAL A 159 -14.91 26.20 -12.26
C VAL A 159 -14.99 26.18 -10.73
N ARG A 160 -16.13 26.58 -10.20
CA ARG A 160 -16.39 26.69 -8.76
C ARG A 160 -17.63 25.88 -8.37
N LEU A 161 -17.81 25.60 -7.08
CA LEU A 161 -19.07 25.02 -6.61
C LEU A 161 -20.20 26.04 -6.70
N SER A 162 -19.89 27.33 -6.48
CA SER A 162 -20.83 28.45 -6.58
C SER A 162 -21.60 28.50 -7.91
N ASP A 163 -20.97 28.05 -8.99
CA ASP A 163 -21.50 28.16 -10.36
C ASP A 163 -22.67 27.19 -10.61
N TYR A 164 -22.81 26.19 -9.73
CA TYR A 164 -23.85 25.16 -9.76
C TYR A 164 -24.95 25.38 -8.70
N ALA A 165 -25.06 26.59 -8.13
CA ALA A 165 -26.07 26.91 -7.12
C ALA A 165 -27.50 26.51 -7.55
N GLY A 166 -28.19 25.73 -6.71
CA GLY A 166 -29.54 25.20 -7.00
C GLY A 166 -29.58 23.89 -7.81
N LYS A 167 -28.45 23.42 -8.34
CA LYS A 167 -28.28 22.04 -8.84
C LYS A 167 -28.00 21.07 -7.70
N VAL A 168 -28.19 19.78 -7.96
CA VAL A 168 -27.56 18.72 -7.15
C VAL A 168 -26.21 18.41 -7.80
N VAL A 169 -25.13 18.41 -7.02
CA VAL A 169 -23.77 18.19 -7.53
C VAL A 169 -23.22 16.90 -6.96
N VAL A 170 -22.72 16.02 -7.82
CA VAL A 170 -21.85 14.90 -7.44
C VAL A 170 -20.42 15.32 -7.75
N LEU A 171 -19.62 15.60 -6.72
CA LEU A 171 -18.21 15.94 -6.86
C LEU A 171 -17.38 14.67 -6.71
N ASP A 172 -16.89 14.14 -7.83
CA ASP A 172 -16.09 12.91 -7.90
C ASP A 172 -14.59 13.24 -7.93
N PHE A 173 -13.88 12.93 -6.84
CA PHE A 173 -12.44 13.11 -6.75
C PHE A 173 -11.70 11.89 -7.32
N TRP A 174 -10.97 12.10 -8.41
CA TRP A 174 -10.29 11.03 -9.17
C TRP A 174 -8.86 11.41 -9.60
N ALA A 175 -8.13 10.45 -10.18
CA ALA A 175 -6.81 10.68 -10.76
C ALA A 175 -6.54 9.74 -11.96
N PRO A 176 -5.72 10.12 -12.96
CA PRO A 176 -5.36 9.27 -14.11
C PRO A 176 -4.73 7.91 -13.76
N TRP A 177 -3.99 7.82 -12.65
CA TRP A 177 -3.43 6.55 -12.14
C TRP A 177 -4.46 5.69 -11.37
N CYS A 178 -5.64 6.23 -11.06
CA CYS A 178 -6.66 5.55 -10.27
C CYS A 178 -7.57 4.68 -11.15
N GLY A 179 -7.13 3.44 -11.40
CA GLY A 179 -7.94 2.42 -12.09
C GLY A 179 -9.37 2.27 -11.55
N PRO A 180 -9.59 2.19 -10.21
CA PRO A 180 -10.94 2.12 -9.63
C PRO A 180 -11.81 3.35 -9.89
N CYS A 181 -11.22 4.54 -10.06
CA CYS A 181 -11.94 5.78 -10.39
C CYS A 181 -12.41 5.76 -11.86
N ILE A 182 -11.52 5.38 -12.78
CA ILE A 182 -11.83 5.23 -14.21
C ILE A 182 -12.91 4.17 -14.41
N ALA A 183 -12.90 3.10 -13.58
CA ALA A 183 -13.92 2.07 -13.59
C ALA A 183 -15.30 2.51 -13.06
N SER A 184 -15.44 3.67 -12.41
CA SER A 184 -16.76 4.24 -12.03
C SER A 184 -17.33 5.20 -13.06
N PHE A 185 -16.54 5.67 -14.04
CA PHE A 185 -16.98 6.65 -15.03
C PHE A 185 -18.14 6.22 -15.94
N PRO A 186 -18.28 4.95 -16.38
CA PRO A 186 -19.48 4.53 -17.11
C PRO A 186 -20.76 4.71 -16.30
N HIS A 187 -20.72 4.38 -15.00
CA HIS A 187 -21.85 4.51 -14.08
C HIS A 187 -22.13 5.98 -13.72
N THR A 188 -21.11 6.81 -13.46
CA THR A 188 -21.33 8.23 -13.17
C THR A 188 -21.78 9.02 -14.40
N GLN A 189 -21.36 8.63 -15.62
CA GLN A 189 -21.90 9.15 -16.89
C GLN A 189 -23.37 8.76 -17.07
N GLU A 190 -23.74 7.49 -16.87
CA GLU A 190 -25.15 7.05 -16.97
C GLU A 190 -26.02 7.79 -15.95
N LEU A 191 -25.54 7.95 -14.72
CA LEU A 191 -26.20 8.72 -13.67
C LEU A 191 -26.35 10.21 -14.04
N ALA A 192 -25.32 10.82 -14.63
CA ALA A 192 -25.38 12.20 -15.11
C ALA A 192 -26.45 12.35 -16.21
N GLU A 193 -26.43 11.48 -17.23
CA GLU A 193 -27.41 11.46 -18.32
C GLU A 193 -28.83 11.20 -17.80
N ARG A 194 -29.02 10.24 -16.89
CA ARG A 194 -30.33 9.83 -16.37
C ARG A 194 -31.01 10.91 -15.51
N TYR A 195 -30.24 11.67 -14.72
CA TYR A 195 -30.80 12.64 -13.76
C TYR A 195 -30.54 14.12 -14.14
N ARG A 196 -30.01 14.40 -15.34
CA ARG A 196 -29.78 15.75 -15.91
C ARG A 196 -30.99 16.68 -15.84
N ASP A 197 -32.18 16.17 -16.16
CA ASP A 197 -33.42 16.96 -16.23
C ASP A 197 -34.00 17.23 -14.83
N GLN A 198 -33.63 16.40 -13.86
CA GLN A 198 -33.83 16.70 -12.43
C GLN A 198 -32.77 17.69 -11.90
N GLY A 199 -31.80 18.09 -12.73
CA GLY A 199 -30.76 19.06 -12.39
C GLY A 199 -29.64 18.49 -11.53
N VAL A 200 -29.32 17.20 -11.69
CA VAL A 200 -28.05 16.63 -11.24
C VAL A 200 -26.94 17.07 -12.21
N VAL A 201 -25.74 17.30 -11.68
CA VAL A 201 -24.49 17.53 -12.43
C VAL A 201 -23.38 16.72 -11.77
N VAL A 202 -22.55 16.03 -12.55
CA VAL A 202 -21.36 15.33 -12.04
C VAL A 202 -20.11 16.12 -12.43
N ILE A 203 -19.27 16.44 -11.45
CA ILE A 203 -17.99 17.14 -11.61
C ILE A 203 -16.87 16.15 -11.31
N ALA A 204 -16.19 15.68 -12.37
CA ALA A 204 -15.07 14.77 -12.30
C ALA A 204 -13.77 15.55 -12.00
N SER A 205 -13.55 15.83 -10.72
CA SER A 205 -12.43 16.59 -10.17
C SER A 205 -11.11 15.79 -10.21
N GLY A 206 -10.25 16.12 -11.16
CA GLY A 206 -8.87 15.65 -11.21
C GLY A 206 -8.03 16.18 -10.05
N THR A 207 -7.55 15.28 -9.20
CA THR A 207 -6.72 15.54 -8.04
C THR A 207 -5.52 14.59 -8.02
N SER A 208 -4.53 14.85 -7.16
CA SER A 208 -3.55 13.84 -6.75
C SER A 208 -2.63 13.31 -7.88
N ASP A 209 -2.48 14.06 -8.96
CA ASP A 209 -1.61 13.80 -10.12
C ASP A 209 -1.20 15.14 -10.76
N THR A 210 -0.58 15.13 -11.95
CA THR A 210 -0.19 16.30 -12.75
C THR A 210 -1.18 16.64 -13.87
N ILE A 211 -1.24 17.91 -14.28
CA ILE A 211 -2.05 18.35 -15.42
C ILE A 211 -1.60 17.71 -16.74
N VAL A 212 -0.33 17.30 -16.84
CA VAL A 212 0.22 16.60 -18.01
C VAL A 212 -0.40 15.20 -18.14
N ASN A 213 -0.50 14.45 -17.04
CA ASN A 213 -1.15 13.14 -17.02
C ASN A 213 -2.67 13.27 -17.20
N PHE A 214 -3.28 14.29 -16.57
CA PHE A 214 -4.71 14.58 -16.70
C PHE A 214 -5.10 14.88 -18.16
N ARG A 215 -4.41 15.82 -18.82
CA ARG A 215 -4.68 16.16 -20.24
C ARG A 215 -4.50 14.96 -21.16
N ARG A 216 -3.43 14.17 -21.00
CA ARG A 216 -3.21 12.95 -21.80
C ARG A 216 -4.36 11.95 -21.65
N TRP A 217 -4.88 11.78 -20.43
CA TRP A 217 -6.04 10.90 -20.22
C TRP A 217 -7.30 11.47 -20.88
N ILE A 218 -7.58 12.76 -20.69
CA ILE A 218 -8.73 13.47 -21.25
C ILE A 218 -8.75 13.40 -22.78
N GLU A 219 -7.63 13.72 -23.44
CA GLU A 219 -7.46 13.70 -24.90
C GLU A 219 -7.81 12.34 -25.52
N ALA A 220 -7.59 11.24 -24.78
CA ALA A 220 -7.86 9.88 -25.24
C ALA A 220 -9.24 9.32 -24.81
N ASN A 221 -9.89 9.89 -23.78
CA ASN A 221 -11.04 9.23 -23.13
C ASN A 221 -12.28 10.12 -22.89
N ALA A 222 -12.15 11.45 -22.78
CA ALA A 222 -13.26 12.30 -22.31
C ALA A 222 -14.46 12.32 -23.28
N ALA A 223 -14.23 12.05 -24.57
CA ALA A 223 -15.29 11.92 -25.57
C ALA A 223 -16.29 10.77 -25.29
N ASN A 224 -15.93 9.81 -24.43
CA ASN A 224 -16.81 8.72 -24.01
C ASN A 224 -17.76 9.11 -22.85
N TYR A 225 -17.56 10.28 -22.24
CA TYR A 225 -18.26 10.72 -21.03
C TYR A 225 -18.80 12.17 -21.17
N PRO A 226 -19.71 12.44 -22.13
CA PRO A 226 -20.11 13.79 -22.52
C PRO A 226 -20.95 14.57 -21.49
N ASP A 227 -21.51 13.91 -20.48
CA ASP A 227 -22.31 14.54 -19.41
C ASP A 227 -21.49 14.76 -18.12
N LEU A 228 -20.22 14.35 -18.09
CA LEU A 228 -19.29 14.63 -16.99
C LEU A 228 -18.56 15.97 -17.18
N VAL A 229 -18.62 16.84 -16.17
CA VAL A 229 -17.82 18.07 -16.13
C VAL A 229 -16.41 17.74 -15.62
N PHE A 230 -15.45 17.57 -16.53
CA PHE A 230 -14.04 17.41 -16.17
C PHE A 230 -13.40 18.75 -15.76
N ALA A 231 -12.95 18.82 -14.51
CA ALA A 231 -12.19 19.94 -13.97
C ALA A 231 -10.94 19.42 -13.21
N TRP A 232 -9.93 20.26 -13.00
CA TRP A 232 -8.70 19.86 -12.31
C TRP A 232 -8.26 20.85 -11.22
N ASP A 233 -7.68 20.31 -10.14
CA ASP A 233 -7.16 21.07 -9.00
C ASP A 233 -5.74 21.58 -9.26
N LEU A 234 -5.55 22.90 -9.16
CA LEU A 234 -4.29 23.60 -9.43
C LEU A 234 -3.10 23.13 -8.56
N ASN A 235 -3.36 22.42 -7.46
CA ASN A 235 -2.36 21.95 -6.50
C ASN A 235 -1.85 20.55 -6.90
N GLU A 236 -1.24 20.45 -8.08
CA GLU A 236 -0.81 19.17 -8.66
C GLU A 236 0.33 18.47 -7.92
N ARG A 237 0.45 17.14 -8.16
CA ARG A 237 1.45 16.26 -7.53
C ARG A 237 2.87 16.75 -7.80
N GLY A 238 3.61 16.99 -6.72
CA GLY A 238 4.99 17.51 -6.74
C GLY A 238 5.09 19.03 -6.66
N SER A 239 3.96 19.76 -6.63
CA SER A 239 3.94 21.18 -6.27
C SER A 239 4.17 21.39 -4.76
N ALA A 240 4.70 22.55 -4.39
CA ALA A 240 4.88 22.91 -2.98
C ALA A 240 3.55 23.13 -2.22
N THR A 241 2.44 23.30 -2.94
CA THR A 241 1.09 23.44 -2.39
C THR A 241 0.27 22.16 -2.51
N PHE A 242 0.89 21.00 -2.77
CA PHE A 242 0.17 19.75 -3.06
C PHE A 242 -0.88 19.36 -2.00
N GLU A 243 -0.63 19.60 -0.71
CA GLU A 243 -1.58 19.33 0.38
C GLU A 243 -2.68 20.40 0.54
N ASP A 244 -2.59 21.53 -0.19
CA ASP A 244 -3.63 22.56 -0.23
C ASP A 244 -4.78 22.24 -1.20
N ARG A 245 -4.65 21.15 -1.99
CA ARG A 245 -5.70 20.63 -2.88
C ARG A 245 -7.06 20.51 -2.18
N ALA A 246 -8.13 20.91 -2.86
CA ALA A 246 -9.49 20.93 -2.37
C ALA A 246 -9.94 19.57 -1.82
N SER A 247 -9.57 18.48 -2.50
CA SER A 247 -9.87 17.10 -2.07
C SER A 247 -9.42 16.85 -0.62
N ALA A 248 -8.15 17.13 -0.30
CA ALA A 248 -7.61 16.94 1.04
C ALA A 248 -8.03 18.05 2.01
N LYS A 249 -7.80 19.32 1.64
CA LYS A 249 -7.88 20.46 2.57
C LYS A 249 -9.30 20.96 2.83
N LEU A 250 -10.19 20.89 1.84
CA LEU A 250 -11.57 21.36 1.96
C LEU A 250 -12.54 20.20 2.22
N TYR A 251 -12.33 19.06 1.55
CA TYR A 251 -13.26 17.93 1.60
C TYR A 251 -12.81 16.76 2.50
N GLY A 252 -11.56 16.72 2.97
CA GLY A 252 -11.07 15.68 3.89
C GLY A 252 -10.87 14.30 3.25
N VAL A 253 -10.68 14.25 1.93
CA VAL A 253 -10.54 13.03 1.15
C VAL A 253 -9.21 12.33 1.45
N THR A 254 -9.29 11.11 1.99
CA THR A 254 -8.14 10.28 2.38
C THR A 254 -7.82 9.15 1.38
N GLY A 255 -8.64 8.94 0.35
CA GLY A 255 -8.46 7.92 -0.68
C GLY A 255 -9.31 8.17 -1.92
N LEU A 256 -9.00 7.53 -3.05
CA LEU A 256 -9.69 7.73 -4.34
C LEU A 256 -10.24 6.39 -4.89
N PRO A 257 -11.39 6.39 -5.60
CA PRO A 257 -12.28 7.53 -5.78
C PRO A 257 -12.96 7.90 -4.46
N THR A 258 -13.34 9.17 -4.32
CA THR A 258 -14.28 9.60 -3.28
C THR A 258 -15.26 10.58 -3.90
N MET A 259 -16.54 10.25 -3.82
CA MET A 259 -17.63 11.05 -4.38
C MET A 259 -18.40 11.74 -3.24
N VAL A 260 -18.71 13.02 -3.42
CA VAL A 260 -19.47 13.82 -2.45
C VAL A 260 -20.73 14.35 -3.11
N VAL A 261 -21.89 13.99 -2.57
CA VAL A 261 -23.19 14.48 -3.07
C VAL A 261 -23.57 15.74 -2.30
N ILE A 262 -23.89 16.79 -3.04
CA ILE A 262 -24.21 18.13 -2.53
C ILE A 262 -25.61 18.51 -3.01
N GLY A 263 -26.49 18.85 -2.07
CA GLY A 263 -27.87 19.24 -2.33
C GLY A 263 -28.01 20.66 -2.90
N ARG A 264 -29.21 20.98 -3.39
CA ARG A 264 -29.54 22.30 -3.99
C ARG A 264 -29.33 23.49 -3.06
N ASP A 265 -29.29 23.26 -1.76
CA ASP A 265 -29.04 24.25 -0.70
C ASP A 265 -27.55 24.40 -0.36
N GLY A 266 -26.65 23.75 -1.12
CA GLY A 266 -25.21 23.81 -0.94
C GLY A 266 -24.67 22.95 0.21
N LYS A 267 -25.46 22.02 0.75
CA LYS A 267 -25.01 21.12 1.83
C LYS A 267 -24.60 19.75 1.33
N VAL A 268 -23.60 19.16 1.97
CA VAL A 268 -23.23 17.75 1.78
C VAL A 268 -24.37 16.87 2.28
N ALA A 269 -24.84 15.97 1.43
CA ALA A 269 -25.85 14.94 1.75
C ALA A 269 -25.24 13.56 1.98
N GLY A 270 -24.03 13.32 1.49
CA GLY A 270 -23.31 12.09 1.74
C GLY A 270 -21.95 12.05 1.06
N GLY A 271 -21.07 11.21 1.59
CA GLY A 271 -19.74 10.94 1.06
C GLY A 271 -19.54 9.45 0.84
N ILE A 272 -19.00 9.08 -0.32
CA ILE A 272 -18.91 7.71 -0.80
C ILE A 272 -17.45 7.42 -1.15
N VAL A 273 -16.77 6.65 -0.32
CA VAL A 273 -15.37 6.26 -0.52
C VAL A 273 -15.29 4.93 -1.29
N GLY A 274 -14.41 4.88 -2.28
CA GLY A 274 -14.18 3.72 -3.15
C GLY A 274 -15.31 3.46 -4.15
N ASN A 275 -15.03 2.59 -5.13
CA ASN A 275 -15.99 2.12 -6.14
C ASN A 275 -16.47 0.70 -5.76
N GLY A 276 -17.78 0.48 -5.69
CA GLY A 276 -18.39 -0.83 -5.37
C GLY A 276 -18.57 -1.78 -6.56
N GLY A 277 -18.30 -1.32 -7.78
CA GLY A 277 -18.49 -2.08 -9.03
C GLY A 277 -19.83 -1.80 -9.73
N PRO A 278 -20.20 -2.58 -10.76
CA PRO A 278 -21.36 -2.29 -11.62
C PRO A 278 -22.73 -2.34 -10.91
N SER A 279 -22.80 -2.84 -9.69
CA SER A 279 -24.02 -2.89 -8.86
C SER A 279 -23.96 -1.95 -7.65
N ASP A 280 -23.02 -1.00 -7.61
CA ASP A 280 -22.99 0.08 -6.63
C ASP A 280 -24.17 1.04 -6.87
N ALA A 281 -25.01 1.20 -5.86
CA ALA A 281 -26.18 2.07 -5.86
C ALA A 281 -26.09 3.15 -4.75
N ARG A 282 -24.92 3.26 -4.09
CA ARG A 282 -24.71 4.21 -2.98
C ARG A 282 -24.91 5.66 -3.42
N LEU A 283 -24.61 5.98 -4.67
CA LEU A 283 -24.82 7.30 -5.27
C LEU A 283 -26.32 7.61 -5.39
N GLU A 284 -27.10 6.75 -6.04
CA GLU A 284 -28.55 6.87 -6.20
C GLU A 284 -29.28 6.96 -4.86
N ALA A 285 -28.90 6.12 -3.89
CA ALA A 285 -29.46 6.18 -2.54
C ALA A 285 -29.10 7.47 -1.79
N THR A 286 -28.06 8.20 -2.22
CA THR A 286 -27.71 9.53 -1.69
C THR A 286 -28.38 10.66 -2.48
N LEU A 287 -28.52 10.54 -3.80
CA LEU A 287 -29.31 11.45 -4.63
C LEU A 287 -30.78 11.50 -4.20
N ALA A 288 -31.36 10.36 -3.83
CA ALA A 288 -32.73 10.29 -3.28
C ALA A 288 -32.92 11.11 -1.99
N GLN A 289 -31.85 11.31 -1.20
CA GLN A 289 -31.91 12.11 0.04
C GLN A 289 -31.99 13.62 -0.24
N VAL A 290 -31.51 14.07 -1.41
CA VAL A 290 -31.61 15.47 -1.88
C VAL A 290 -32.79 15.70 -2.84
N GLY A 291 -33.73 14.77 -2.89
CA GLY A 291 -34.98 14.91 -3.64
C GLY A 291 -34.82 14.72 -5.15
N ILE A 292 -33.92 13.84 -5.58
CA ILE A 292 -33.95 13.23 -6.92
C ILE A 292 -34.89 12.02 -6.87
N ASP A 293 -35.77 11.89 -7.86
CA ASP A 293 -36.63 10.73 -8.06
C ASP A 293 -35.81 9.56 -8.62
N VAL A 294 -35.80 8.45 -7.87
CA VAL A 294 -34.93 7.28 -8.03
C VAL A 294 -35.77 6.03 -7.70
N PRO A 295 -35.67 4.92 -8.46
CA PRO A 295 -36.40 3.69 -8.15
C PRO A 295 -36.15 3.19 -6.73
N LEU A 296 -37.22 2.86 -6.00
CA LEU A 296 -37.17 2.51 -4.58
C LEU A 296 -36.22 1.34 -4.28
N GLU A 297 -36.22 0.32 -5.13
CA GLU A 297 -35.32 -0.84 -5.05
C GLU A 297 -33.84 -0.44 -5.08
N THR A 298 -33.47 0.52 -5.95
CA THR A 298 -32.11 1.07 -6.05
C THR A 298 -31.75 1.87 -4.79
N VAL A 299 -32.71 2.62 -4.23
CA VAL A 299 -32.52 3.37 -2.98
C VAL A 299 -32.32 2.43 -1.79
N GLU A 300 -33.05 1.31 -1.73
CA GLU A 300 -32.93 0.32 -0.66
C GLU A 300 -31.58 -0.43 -0.74
N GLN A 301 -31.22 -0.94 -1.93
CA GLN A 301 -29.90 -1.55 -2.20
C GLN A 301 -28.75 -0.61 -1.82
N GLY A 302 -28.80 0.65 -2.29
CA GLY A 302 -27.75 1.62 -2.00
C GLY A 302 -27.65 2.00 -0.52
N ARG A 303 -28.77 2.01 0.23
CA ARG A 303 -28.76 2.21 1.70
C ARG A 303 -28.07 1.07 2.44
N GLU A 304 -28.30 -0.18 2.03
CA GLU A 304 -27.59 -1.33 2.63
C GLU A 304 -26.09 -1.27 2.35
N GLN A 305 -25.71 -0.90 1.12
CA GLN A 305 -24.32 -0.73 0.72
C GLN A 305 -23.63 0.45 1.43
N LEU A 306 -24.32 1.58 1.63
CA LEU A 306 -23.85 2.71 2.45
C LEU A 306 -23.60 2.25 3.90
N ALA A 307 -24.56 1.54 4.50
CA ALA A 307 -24.43 1.02 5.86
C ALA A 307 -23.28 0.00 5.99
N ALA A 308 -23.04 -0.82 4.96
CA ALA A 308 -21.89 -1.72 4.90
C ALA A 308 -20.56 -0.97 4.74
N SER A 309 -20.53 0.13 3.97
CA SER A 309 -19.35 1.00 3.84
C SER A 309 -18.99 1.65 5.17
N ALA A 310 -19.97 2.21 5.87
CA ALA A 310 -19.80 2.84 7.17
C ALA A 310 -19.25 1.86 8.22
N ARG A 311 -19.74 0.62 8.27
CA ARG A 311 -19.18 -0.43 9.15
C ARG A 311 -17.69 -0.67 8.87
N ARG A 312 -17.33 -0.87 7.59
CA ARG A 312 -15.93 -1.03 7.16
C ARG A 312 -15.06 0.20 7.43
N GLU A 313 -15.62 1.39 7.59
CA GLU A 313 -14.88 2.61 7.95
C GLU A 313 -14.67 2.71 9.46
N VAL A 314 -15.67 2.36 10.27
CA VAL A 314 -15.52 2.23 11.74
C VAL A 314 -14.50 1.14 12.07
N GLU A 315 -14.55 -0.01 11.39
CA GLU A 315 -13.58 -1.11 11.55
C GLU A 315 -12.16 -0.67 11.16
N ARG A 316 -11.98 0.04 10.04
CA ARG A 316 -10.67 0.58 9.63
C ARG A 316 -10.15 1.64 10.59
N ALA A 317 -11.01 2.53 11.10
CA ALA A 317 -10.64 3.54 12.08
C ALA A 317 -10.24 2.92 13.44
N ALA A 318 -10.99 1.91 13.90
CA ALA A 318 -10.66 1.16 15.11
C ALA A 318 -9.34 0.39 14.95
N ALA A 319 -9.10 -0.24 13.80
CA ALA A 319 -7.84 -0.93 13.50
C ALA A 319 -6.65 0.04 13.40
N ALA A 320 -6.85 1.26 12.90
CA ALA A 320 -5.82 2.30 12.86
C ALA A 320 -5.48 2.86 14.24
N GLU A 321 -6.49 3.09 15.10
CA GLU A 321 -6.27 3.52 16.49
C GLU A 321 -5.63 2.41 17.35
N GLU A 322 -6.06 1.15 17.17
CA GLU A 322 -5.41 -0.01 17.81
C GLU A 322 -3.95 -0.15 17.35
N ALA A 323 -3.65 0.06 16.06
CA ALA A 323 -2.28 0.08 15.55
C ALA A 323 -1.45 1.29 16.06
N ARG A 324 -2.11 2.39 16.49
CA ARG A 324 -1.46 3.55 17.11
C ARG A 324 -1.19 3.34 18.61
N ILE A 325 -2.05 2.60 19.29
CA ILE A 325 -1.91 2.24 20.72
C ILE A 325 -0.91 1.08 20.87
N ASN A 326 -1.05 0.06 20.03
CA ASN A 326 -0.23 -1.15 19.97
C ASN A 326 0.48 -1.24 18.60
N PRO A 327 1.46 -0.36 18.32
CA PRO A 327 2.27 -0.45 17.12
C PRO A 327 2.95 -1.82 17.04
N ARG A 328 2.90 -2.42 15.85
CA ARG A 328 3.62 -3.66 15.55
C ARG A 328 5.12 -3.36 15.39
N PRO A 329 6.03 -4.31 15.68
CA PRO A 329 7.45 -4.12 15.44
C PRO A 329 7.71 -3.72 13.97
N PRO A 330 8.50 -2.67 13.69
CA PRO A 330 8.80 -2.22 12.33
C PRO A 330 9.83 -3.11 11.58
N PHE A 331 10.06 -4.33 12.08
CA PHE A 331 11.05 -5.30 11.60
C PHE A 331 10.56 -6.73 11.87
N ARG A 332 11.24 -7.72 11.30
CA ARG A 332 10.99 -9.15 11.49
C ARG A 332 12.30 -9.86 11.82
N GLU A 333 12.24 -10.88 12.66
CA GLU A 333 13.40 -11.70 13.02
C GLU A 333 13.86 -12.61 11.87
N ASN A 334 12.92 -13.18 11.11
CA ASN A 334 13.22 -14.22 10.12
C ASN A 334 13.19 -13.67 8.69
N PHE A 335 14.29 -13.84 7.96
CA PHE A 335 14.45 -13.42 6.56
C PHE A 335 14.11 -14.60 5.62
N GLY A 336 12.81 -14.80 5.40
CA GLY A 336 12.31 -15.95 4.64
C GLY A 336 12.57 -17.25 5.39
N ARG A 337 13.42 -18.10 4.82
CA ARG A 337 13.85 -19.38 5.42
C ARG A 337 14.92 -19.20 6.50
N LEU A 338 15.73 -18.14 6.45
CA LEU A 338 16.76 -17.88 7.44
C LEU A 338 16.13 -17.32 8.73
N GLN A 339 16.31 -18.01 9.85
CA GLN A 339 15.77 -17.63 11.15
C GLN A 339 16.78 -16.77 11.93
N ALA A 340 16.31 -15.94 12.86
CA ALA A 340 17.22 -15.21 13.75
C ALA A 340 18.10 -16.17 14.58
N GLY A 341 19.35 -15.80 14.80
CA GLY A 341 20.38 -16.63 15.42
C GLY A 341 21.00 -17.70 14.49
N GLN A 342 20.54 -17.85 13.25
CA GLN A 342 21.22 -18.69 12.25
C GLN A 342 22.34 -17.92 11.55
N ALA A 343 23.45 -18.60 11.27
CA ALA A 343 24.58 -18.03 10.54
C ALA A 343 24.18 -17.58 9.12
N MET A 344 24.59 -16.37 8.75
CA MET A 344 24.37 -15.80 7.42
C MET A 344 25.13 -16.63 6.37
N PRO A 345 24.46 -17.19 5.35
CA PRO A 345 25.14 -17.83 4.22
C PRO A 345 26.09 -16.84 3.53
N ASP A 346 27.30 -17.28 3.18
CA ASP A 346 28.33 -16.42 2.59
C ASP A 346 28.23 -16.38 1.05
N PHE A 347 28.09 -15.17 0.51
CA PHE A 347 27.85 -14.88 -0.91
C PHE A 347 28.92 -13.91 -1.47
N THR A 348 28.97 -13.80 -2.80
CA THR A 348 29.89 -12.89 -3.49
C THR A 348 29.21 -11.56 -3.81
N LEU A 349 29.94 -10.46 -3.68
CA LEU A 349 29.56 -9.08 -4.00
C LEU A 349 30.55 -8.52 -5.04
N LEU A 350 30.07 -7.63 -5.94
CA LEU A 350 30.90 -6.90 -6.90
C LEU A 350 31.01 -5.43 -6.53
N ASN A 351 32.18 -4.81 -6.73
CA ASN A 351 32.31 -3.35 -6.68
C ASN A 351 32.16 -2.72 -8.08
N ILE A 352 32.16 -1.38 -8.17
CA ILE A 352 32.05 -0.67 -9.46
C ILE A 352 33.21 -0.92 -10.43
N ALA A 353 34.41 -1.29 -9.94
CA ALA A 353 35.52 -1.70 -10.79
C ALA A 353 35.32 -3.11 -11.37
N GLY A 354 34.43 -3.93 -10.78
CA GLY A 354 34.21 -5.33 -11.13
C GLY A 354 35.07 -6.31 -10.31
N GLU A 355 35.62 -5.87 -9.19
CA GLU A 355 36.35 -6.74 -8.25
C GLU A 355 35.35 -7.45 -7.33
N GLU A 356 35.60 -8.72 -7.04
CA GLU A 356 34.78 -9.56 -6.16
C GLU A 356 35.25 -9.52 -4.70
N ALA A 357 34.30 -9.60 -3.76
CA ALA A 357 34.55 -9.88 -2.35
C ALA A 357 33.54 -10.89 -1.80
N ARG A 358 33.94 -11.67 -0.79
CA ARG A 358 33.02 -12.50 0.01
C ARG A 358 32.35 -11.64 1.08
N PHE A 359 31.08 -11.90 1.37
CA PHE A 359 30.39 -11.25 2.48
C PHE A 359 31.08 -11.53 3.81
N ALA A 360 31.58 -12.75 4.04
CA ALA A 360 32.30 -13.12 5.25
C ALA A 360 33.53 -12.24 5.52
N ASP A 361 34.30 -11.87 4.50
CA ASP A 361 35.47 -10.99 4.63
C ASP A 361 35.05 -9.55 5.00
N LEU A 362 33.92 -9.08 4.46
CA LEU A 362 33.34 -7.78 4.77
C LEU A 362 32.63 -7.75 6.14
N ALA A 363 32.13 -8.89 6.62
CA ALA A 363 31.42 -9.01 7.90
C ALA A 363 32.30 -9.46 9.07
N ALA A 364 33.53 -9.95 8.82
CA ALA A 364 34.39 -10.53 9.84
C ALA A 364 34.54 -9.62 11.09
N GLY A 365 34.05 -10.13 12.23
CA GLY A 365 34.10 -9.49 13.54
C GLY A 365 33.21 -8.25 13.72
N ARG A 366 32.34 -7.93 12.76
CA ARG A 366 31.59 -6.67 12.70
C ARG A 366 30.09 -6.89 12.69
N THR A 367 29.35 -6.04 13.41
CA THR A 367 27.88 -6.00 13.30
C THR A 367 27.51 -5.28 12.01
N VAL A 368 26.87 -5.98 11.07
CA VAL A 368 26.59 -5.45 9.72
C VAL A 368 25.13 -5.04 9.58
N VAL A 369 24.89 -3.80 9.16
CA VAL A 369 23.59 -3.33 8.65
C VAL A 369 23.67 -3.32 7.12
N MET A 370 23.22 -4.40 6.49
CA MET A 370 23.26 -4.57 5.04
C MET A 370 21.98 -4.04 4.39
N GLY A 371 22.10 -3.03 3.53
CA GLY A 371 21.02 -2.39 2.80
C GLY A 371 20.86 -2.97 1.41
N LEU A 372 19.62 -3.13 0.97
CA LEU A 372 19.22 -3.77 -0.29
C LEU A 372 18.33 -2.80 -1.07
N TRP A 373 18.80 -2.29 -2.21
CA TRP A 373 18.05 -1.28 -3.00
C TRP A 373 18.30 -1.42 -4.50
N SER A 374 17.51 -0.77 -5.36
CA SER A 374 17.80 -0.76 -6.81
C SER A 374 19.10 -0.01 -7.09
N ALA A 375 20.04 -0.65 -7.78
CA ALA A 375 21.39 -0.14 -7.98
C ALA A 375 21.45 1.23 -8.71
N GLY A 376 20.46 1.52 -9.56
CA GLY A 376 20.38 2.77 -10.34
C GLY A 376 19.63 3.93 -9.66
N SER A 377 18.98 3.71 -8.50
CA SER A 377 18.21 4.74 -7.79
C SER A 377 18.60 4.94 -6.33
N GLY A 378 19.19 3.92 -5.69
CA GLY A 378 19.46 3.94 -4.25
C GLY A 378 18.20 3.89 -3.37
N PRO A 379 18.38 4.08 -2.06
CA PRO A 379 17.32 4.40 -1.11
C PRO A 379 17.14 5.94 -0.97
N PRO A 380 16.11 6.43 -0.25
CA PRO A 380 15.91 7.86 -0.03
C PRO A 380 17.07 8.56 0.72
N ASP A 381 17.35 9.82 0.36
CA ASP A 381 18.45 10.62 0.93
C ASP A 381 18.45 10.71 2.46
N ALA A 382 17.27 10.67 3.10
CA ALA A 382 17.12 10.67 4.54
C ALA A 382 17.79 9.45 5.19
N MET A 383 17.55 8.26 4.62
CA MET A 383 18.20 7.02 5.02
C MET A 383 19.72 7.11 4.80
N LEU A 384 20.18 7.66 3.66
CA LEU A 384 21.61 7.83 3.38
C LEU A 384 22.31 8.76 4.39
N ARG A 385 21.68 9.90 4.75
CA ARG A 385 22.20 10.83 5.77
C ARG A 385 22.25 10.20 7.15
N GLN A 386 21.22 9.44 7.53
CA GLN A 386 21.23 8.68 8.78
C GLN A 386 22.36 7.63 8.77
N TRP A 387 22.49 6.85 7.70
CA TRP A 387 23.50 5.79 7.57
C TRP A 387 24.93 6.34 7.61
N ASN A 388 25.20 7.47 6.96
CA ASN A 388 26.50 8.15 7.07
C ASN A 388 26.79 8.56 8.52
N THR A 389 25.82 9.18 9.19
CA THR A 389 25.95 9.64 10.58
C THR A 389 26.15 8.47 11.55
N TRP A 390 25.36 7.40 11.41
CA TRP A 390 25.45 6.21 12.26
C TRP A 390 26.70 5.38 11.95
N GLN A 391 27.17 5.33 10.70
CA GLN A 391 28.46 4.72 10.37
C GLN A 391 29.62 5.44 11.05
N ASP A 392 29.59 6.78 11.15
CA ASP A 392 30.62 7.50 11.91
C ASP A 392 30.50 7.28 13.42
N VAL A 393 29.29 7.37 13.97
CA VAL A 393 29.02 7.26 15.42
C VAL A 393 29.32 5.85 15.96
N TYR A 394 28.97 4.80 15.22
CA TYR A 394 29.06 3.41 15.71
C TYR A 394 30.30 2.64 15.23
N ARG A 395 31.23 3.31 14.52
CA ARG A 395 32.50 2.73 14.06
C ARG A 395 33.35 2.15 15.20
N GLU A 396 33.37 2.82 16.36
CA GLU A 396 34.11 2.36 17.55
C GLU A 396 33.50 1.13 18.25
N GLN A 397 32.34 0.66 17.77
CA GLN A 397 31.68 -0.57 18.21
C GLN A 397 31.63 -1.63 17.10
N ASP A 398 32.56 -1.54 16.13
CA ASP A 398 32.69 -2.46 15.00
C ASP A 398 31.39 -2.60 14.16
N VAL A 399 30.60 -1.52 14.07
CA VAL A 399 29.41 -1.48 13.22
C VAL A 399 29.78 -1.08 11.79
N LEU A 400 29.35 -1.89 10.82
CA LEU A 400 29.49 -1.65 9.39
C LEU A 400 28.10 -1.46 8.76
N PHE A 401 27.87 -0.32 8.13
CA PHE A 401 26.80 -0.17 7.15
C PHE A 401 27.33 -0.68 5.79
N LEU A 402 26.50 -1.40 5.05
CA LEU A 402 26.91 -2.02 3.78
C LEU A 402 25.78 -1.86 2.76
N GLY A 403 25.95 -1.02 1.75
CA GLY A 403 24.98 -0.92 0.67
C GLY A 403 25.16 -2.04 -0.35
N VAL A 404 24.06 -2.60 -0.85
CA VAL A 404 24.05 -3.57 -1.96
C VAL A 404 23.00 -3.16 -3.00
N GLY A 405 23.48 -2.76 -4.18
CA GLY A 405 22.64 -2.53 -5.35
C GLY A 405 22.16 -3.85 -5.94
N LEU A 406 20.84 -4.03 -6.04
CA LEU A 406 20.18 -5.11 -6.72
C LEU A 406 19.73 -4.68 -8.12
N PHE A 407 19.58 -5.65 -9.03
CA PHE A 407 18.85 -5.51 -10.30
C PHE A 407 19.28 -4.37 -11.24
N GLY A 408 20.54 -3.94 -11.19
CA GLY A 408 21.12 -2.98 -12.12
C GLY A 408 22.53 -3.37 -12.57
N THR A 409 23.19 -2.48 -13.30
CA THR A 409 24.58 -2.67 -13.76
C THR A 409 25.55 -1.82 -12.93
N ARG A 410 26.86 -2.13 -13.02
CA ARG A 410 27.91 -1.33 -12.36
C ARG A 410 27.91 0.12 -12.86
N GLU A 411 27.57 0.32 -14.13
CA GLU A 411 27.52 1.62 -14.79
C GLU A 411 26.35 2.46 -14.25
N ALA A 412 25.17 1.85 -14.05
CA ALA A 412 24.04 2.49 -13.38
C ALA A 412 24.38 2.84 -11.91
N GLN A 413 25.02 1.93 -11.18
CA GLN A 413 25.45 2.19 -9.80
C GLN A 413 26.54 3.27 -9.71
N ALA A 414 27.49 3.31 -10.66
CA ALA A 414 28.49 4.36 -10.73
C ALA A 414 27.87 5.74 -11.05
N GLN A 415 26.86 5.79 -11.94
CA GLN A 415 26.11 7.01 -12.23
C GLN A 415 25.30 7.50 -11.01
N TRP A 416 24.70 6.59 -10.25
CA TRP A 416 23.99 6.94 -9.01
C TRP A 416 24.96 7.40 -7.90
N LEU A 417 26.06 6.67 -7.68
CA LEU A 417 27.10 7.04 -6.70
C LEU A 417 27.74 8.40 -7.00
N ALA A 418 27.94 8.74 -8.28
CA ALA A 418 28.49 10.03 -8.70
C ALA A 418 27.56 11.24 -8.43
N GLN A 419 26.31 11.00 -8.01
CA GLN A 419 25.36 12.03 -7.58
C GLN A 419 25.29 12.20 -6.05
N GLN A 420 25.95 11.33 -5.29
CA GLN A 420 25.90 11.36 -3.82
C GLN A 420 27.03 12.22 -3.24
N ASP A 421 26.76 12.84 -2.09
CA ASP A 421 27.84 13.25 -1.17
C ASP A 421 28.65 12.02 -0.73
N SER A 422 29.90 12.24 -0.30
CA SER A 422 30.82 11.15 0.06
C SER A 422 30.25 10.23 1.14
N LEU A 423 29.84 9.02 0.76
CA LEU A 423 29.30 8.03 1.68
C LEU A 423 30.40 7.51 2.62
N GLY A 424 30.10 7.47 3.92
CA GLY A 424 31.01 6.96 4.96
C GLY A 424 31.09 5.43 5.03
N PHE A 425 30.30 4.74 4.21
CA PHE A 425 30.14 3.29 4.14
C PHE A 425 30.27 2.77 2.70
N PRO A 426 30.74 1.52 2.49
CA PRO A 426 30.88 0.93 1.16
C PRO A 426 29.53 0.57 0.53
N VAL A 427 29.43 0.72 -0.80
CA VAL A 427 28.28 0.23 -1.60
C VAL A 427 28.77 -0.71 -2.70
N TRP A 428 28.31 -1.95 -2.64
CA TRP A 428 28.58 -3.05 -3.56
C TRP A 428 27.35 -3.33 -4.44
N LEU A 429 27.46 -4.28 -5.36
CA LEU A 429 26.45 -4.70 -6.33
C LEU A 429 26.23 -6.22 -6.22
N ASP A 430 24.99 -6.67 -6.37
CA ASP A 430 24.62 -8.07 -6.52
C ASP A 430 25.07 -8.61 -7.89
N PRO A 431 25.92 -9.67 -7.95
CA PRO A 431 26.41 -10.22 -9.21
C PRO A 431 25.33 -10.82 -10.12
N ALA A 432 24.08 -10.99 -9.65
CA ALA A 432 22.97 -11.37 -10.51
C ALA A 432 22.75 -10.38 -11.67
N GLY A 433 22.99 -9.08 -11.44
CA GLY A 433 22.80 -8.02 -12.44
C GLY A 433 21.33 -7.70 -12.73
N PRO A 434 21.03 -7.00 -13.84
CA PRO A 434 19.69 -6.47 -14.14
C PRO A 434 18.65 -7.56 -14.45
N LEU A 435 17.39 -7.29 -14.11
CA LEU A 435 16.25 -8.05 -14.63
C LEU A 435 16.13 -7.83 -16.15
N PRO A 436 15.82 -8.87 -16.95
CA PRO A 436 15.56 -8.69 -18.38
C PRO A 436 14.40 -7.70 -18.58
N GLN A 437 14.49 -6.93 -19.66
CA GLN A 437 13.51 -5.90 -20.04
C GLN A 437 12.90 -6.25 -21.40
N VAL A 438 11.71 -5.73 -21.68
CA VAL A 438 11.00 -5.88 -22.96
C VAL A 438 10.49 -4.53 -23.43
N GLU A 439 10.40 -4.34 -24.75
CA GLU A 439 9.69 -3.20 -25.33
C GLU A 439 8.19 -3.52 -25.37
N GLY A 440 7.36 -2.63 -24.79
CA GLY A 440 5.93 -2.88 -24.60
C GLY A 440 5.61 -3.68 -23.33
N SER A 441 4.54 -4.47 -23.36
CA SER A 441 4.09 -5.33 -22.27
C SER A 441 4.54 -6.77 -22.44
N VAL A 442 4.75 -7.47 -21.32
CA VAL A 442 4.97 -8.93 -21.29
C VAL A 442 3.79 -9.70 -21.91
N ASP A 443 2.58 -9.14 -21.88
CA ASP A 443 1.38 -9.74 -22.46
C ASP A 443 1.24 -9.54 -23.98
N GLU A 444 2.03 -8.66 -24.59
CA GLU A 444 2.09 -8.46 -26.05
C GLU A 444 3.07 -9.45 -26.72
N LEU A 445 3.83 -10.21 -25.93
CA LEU A 445 4.76 -11.23 -26.40
C LEU A 445 4.02 -12.51 -26.85
N ALA A 446 4.44 -13.08 -27.98
CA ALA A 446 4.05 -14.44 -28.37
C ALA A 446 4.45 -15.46 -27.29
N ASP A 447 3.65 -16.52 -27.11
CA ASP A 447 3.75 -17.41 -25.95
C ASP A 447 5.14 -18.02 -25.69
N GLU A 448 5.88 -18.40 -26.75
CA GLU A 448 7.25 -18.91 -26.60
C GLU A 448 8.22 -17.84 -26.07
N ALA A 449 8.10 -16.60 -26.54
CA ALA A 449 8.90 -15.47 -26.11
C ALA A 449 8.53 -15.04 -24.69
N ARG A 450 7.23 -15.01 -24.37
CA ARG A 450 6.71 -14.78 -23.00
C ARG A 450 7.24 -15.83 -22.03
N ALA A 451 7.19 -17.10 -22.41
CA ALA A 451 7.71 -18.20 -21.60
C ALA A 451 9.24 -18.16 -21.46
N ALA A 452 9.98 -17.71 -22.48
CA ALA A 452 11.43 -17.51 -22.41
C ALA A 452 11.79 -16.36 -21.45
N PHE A 453 11.15 -15.20 -21.60
CA PHE A 453 11.31 -14.04 -20.73
C PHE A 453 11.04 -14.38 -19.25
N LEU A 454 9.92 -15.06 -18.97
CA LEU A 454 9.56 -15.45 -17.61
C LEU A 454 10.53 -16.48 -17.00
N ARG A 455 11.14 -17.35 -17.81
CA ARG A 455 12.23 -18.24 -17.36
C ARG A 455 13.49 -17.45 -17.00
N GLU A 456 13.98 -16.59 -17.88
CA GLU A 456 15.18 -15.79 -17.62
C GLU A 456 14.98 -14.87 -16.40
N GLN A 457 13.83 -14.19 -16.30
CA GLN A 457 13.55 -13.33 -15.15
C GLN A 457 13.48 -14.14 -13.85
N SER A 458 12.88 -15.34 -13.87
CA SER A 458 12.87 -16.24 -12.70
C SER A 458 14.28 -16.70 -12.31
N GLU A 459 15.14 -17.00 -13.28
CA GLU A 459 16.53 -17.42 -13.03
C GLU A 459 17.36 -16.26 -12.48
N ARG A 460 17.21 -15.05 -13.04
CA ARG A 460 17.81 -13.80 -12.53
C ARG A 460 17.38 -13.49 -11.09
N ILE A 461 16.10 -13.67 -10.77
CA ILE A 461 15.56 -13.48 -9.41
C ILE A 461 16.17 -14.52 -8.46
N ARG A 462 16.17 -15.82 -8.81
CA ARG A 462 16.79 -16.89 -7.99
C ARG A 462 18.29 -16.67 -7.76
N ALA A 463 18.99 -16.08 -8.72
CA ALA A 463 20.41 -15.75 -8.63
C ALA A 463 20.71 -14.58 -7.67
N SER A 464 19.72 -13.74 -7.33
CA SER A 464 19.94 -12.60 -6.44
C SER A 464 20.25 -13.01 -4.99
N ILE A 465 21.06 -12.21 -4.30
CA ILE A 465 21.48 -12.42 -2.92
C ILE A 465 20.29 -12.67 -1.96
N PRO A 466 19.16 -11.92 -2.01
CA PRO A 466 17.98 -12.19 -1.18
C PRO A 466 17.40 -13.60 -1.36
N GLN A 467 17.42 -14.14 -2.58
CA GLN A 467 16.95 -15.50 -2.87
C GLN A 467 17.95 -16.58 -2.46
N GLN A 468 19.25 -16.35 -2.67
CA GLN A 468 20.30 -17.26 -2.19
C GLN A 468 20.28 -17.38 -0.66
N VAL A 469 20.20 -16.25 0.05
CA VAL A 469 20.27 -16.16 1.51
C VAL A 469 18.96 -16.61 2.18
N GLY A 470 17.84 -15.99 1.83
CA GLY A 470 16.55 -16.21 2.51
C GLY A 470 15.56 -17.04 1.70
N GLY A 471 15.68 -17.09 0.37
CA GLY A 471 14.58 -17.50 -0.51
C GLY A 471 13.43 -16.48 -0.54
N LEU A 472 13.71 -15.21 -0.22
CA LEU A 472 12.71 -14.15 -0.10
C LEU A 472 13.12 -12.96 -0.98
N MET A 473 12.18 -12.43 -1.76
CA MET A 473 12.31 -11.09 -2.32
C MET A 473 11.67 -10.09 -1.36
N PRO A 474 12.44 -9.26 -0.62
CA PRO A 474 11.87 -8.15 0.13
C PRO A 474 11.42 -7.03 -0.81
N MET A 475 10.50 -6.18 -0.36
CA MET A 475 10.29 -4.89 -1.01
C MET A 475 11.55 -4.05 -0.83
N VAL A 476 12.13 -3.52 -1.91
CA VAL A 476 13.25 -2.58 -1.83
C VAL A 476 12.74 -1.14 -1.64
N PRO A 477 13.43 -0.28 -0.87
CA PRO A 477 14.63 -0.58 -0.09
C PRO A 477 14.31 -1.40 1.17
N ALA A 478 15.21 -2.33 1.47
CA ALA A 478 15.21 -3.16 2.66
C ALA A 478 16.57 -3.11 3.36
N PHE A 479 16.62 -3.61 4.59
CA PHE A 479 17.87 -3.81 5.33
C PHE A 479 17.81 -5.12 6.12
N VAL A 480 18.97 -5.74 6.32
CA VAL A 480 19.20 -6.93 7.13
C VAL A 480 20.28 -6.61 8.14
N VAL A 481 20.10 -6.99 9.40
CA VAL A 481 21.10 -6.81 10.46
C VAL A 481 21.69 -8.16 10.86
N ILE A 482 23.02 -8.21 10.89
CA ILE A 482 23.85 -9.37 11.20
C ILE A 482 24.72 -9.03 12.41
N ASP A 483 24.83 -9.93 13.39
CA ASP A 483 25.69 -9.73 14.56
C ASP A 483 27.18 -9.88 14.23
N ALA A 484 28.05 -9.44 15.15
CA ALA A 484 29.50 -9.59 15.03
C ALA A 484 30.03 -11.04 15.09
N GLN A 485 29.15 -12.05 15.18
CA GLN A 485 29.47 -13.47 15.05
C GLN A 485 28.99 -14.03 13.69
N GLY A 486 28.30 -13.23 12.87
CA GLY A 486 27.79 -13.59 11.56
C GLY A 486 26.37 -14.16 11.53
N HIS A 487 25.58 -14.05 12.61
CA HIS A 487 24.19 -14.53 12.63
C HIS A 487 23.16 -13.46 12.25
N LEU A 488 22.07 -13.86 11.63
CA LEU A 488 20.91 -12.99 11.39
C LEU A 488 20.29 -12.51 12.72
N VAL A 489 20.12 -11.20 12.88
CA VAL A 489 19.39 -10.59 14.00
C VAL A 489 17.96 -10.21 13.59
N GLY A 490 17.78 -9.81 12.34
CA GLY A 490 16.48 -9.50 11.73
C GLY A 490 16.59 -8.62 10.49
N TRP A 491 15.45 -8.19 9.96
CA TRP A 491 15.37 -7.36 8.76
C TRP A 491 14.12 -6.46 8.75
N GLY A 492 14.12 -5.45 7.88
CA GLY A 492 12.95 -4.61 7.61
C GLY A 492 12.94 -4.04 6.20
N ALA A 493 11.84 -3.39 5.82
CA ALA A 493 11.66 -2.76 4.52
C ALA A 493 10.71 -1.56 4.63
N GLY A 494 10.97 -0.51 3.85
CA GLY A 494 10.17 0.71 3.86
C GLY A 494 10.95 1.98 3.57
N TYR A 495 10.24 3.08 3.35
CA TYR A 495 10.78 4.35 2.86
C TYR A 495 10.77 5.49 3.90
N SER A 496 10.02 5.37 4.99
CA SER A 496 9.90 6.43 6.00
C SER A 496 11.02 6.38 7.03
N GLU A 497 11.64 7.55 7.25
CA GLU A 497 12.76 7.78 8.15
C GLU A 497 12.50 7.26 9.59
N GLU A 498 11.30 7.53 10.11
CA GLU A 498 10.82 7.09 11.43
C GLU A 498 10.76 5.55 11.57
N ILE A 499 10.17 4.84 10.59
CA ILE A 499 10.07 3.37 10.60
C ILE A 499 11.46 2.75 10.47
N HIS A 500 12.28 3.28 9.56
CA HIS A 500 13.64 2.85 9.35
C HIS A 500 14.51 2.99 10.62
N ALA A 501 14.54 4.19 11.22
CA ALA A 501 15.31 4.49 12.42
C ALA A 501 14.92 3.57 13.59
N ASN A 502 13.62 3.47 13.87
CA ASN A 502 13.10 2.63 14.95
C ASN A 502 13.44 1.14 14.75
N ALA A 503 13.41 0.65 13.51
CA ALA A 503 13.72 -0.73 13.18
C ALA A 503 15.21 -1.08 13.30
N VAL A 504 16.09 -0.28 12.67
CA VAL A 504 17.54 -0.50 12.75
C VAL A 504 18.03 -0.30 14.18
N GLY A 505 17.52 0.69 14.92
CA GLY A 505 17.85 0.89 16.33
C GLY A 505 17.48 -0.33 17.20
N ASN A 506 16.28 -0.89 17.03
CA ASN A 506 15.88 -2.12 17.72
C ASN A 506 16.79 -3.31 17.41
N LEU A 507 17.19 -3.49 16.15
CA LEU A 507 18.05 -4.60 15.74
C LEU A 507 19.51 -4.41 16.19
N LEU A 508 20.04 -3.18 16.19
CA LEU A 508 21.37 -2.87 16.73
C LEU A 508 21.45 -3.13 18.24
N LEU A 509 20.42 -2.75 19.00
CA LEU A 509 20.32 -3.09 20.43
C LEU A 509 20.31 -4.61 20.66
N ARG A 510 19.63 -5.37 19.79
CA ARG A 510 19.60 -6.85 19.83
C ARG A 510 20.95 -7.47 19.44
N ALA A 511 21.71 -6.84 18.54
CA ALA A 511 23.09 -7.19 18.22
C ALA A 511 24.10 -6.79 19.31
N GLY A 512 23.66 -6.17 20.41
CA GLY A 512 24.50 -5.75 21.54
C GLY A 512 25.19 -4.39 21.38
N VAL A 513 24.89 -3.64 20.32
CA VAL A 513 25.43 -2.29 20.10
C VAL A 513 24.79 -1.31 21.07
N LYS A 514 25.60 -0.46 21.70
CA LYS A 514 25.14 0.58 22.63
C LYS A 514 24.83 1.85 21.84
N LEU A 515 23.55 2.10 21.59
CA LEU A 515 23.09 3.35 21.00
C LEU A 515 23.21 4.52 21.98
N LYS A 516 23.35 5.73 21.45
CA LYS A 516 23.17 6.98 22.20
C LYS A 516 21.68 7.22 22.50
N ASP A 517 21.41 8.02 23.52
CA ASP A 517 20.05 8.48 23.87
C ASP A 517 19.31 9.14 22.70
N GLU A 518 20.01 9.85 21.81
CA GLU A 518 19.47 10.52 20.62
C GLU A 518 19.17 9.57 19.44
N ASP A 519 19.69 8.34 19.49
CA ASP A 519 19.54 7.30 18.46
C ASP A 519 18.68 6.10 18.95
N LEU A 520 18.18 6.14 20.19
CA LEU A 520 17.30 5.10 20.73
C LEU A 520 15.95 5.07 19.99
N PRO A 521 15.40 3.88 19.69
CA PRO A 521 14.05 3.78 19.16
C PRO A 521 13.02 4.20 20.20
N GLU A 522 11.93 4.83 19.77
CA GLU A 522 10.81 5.31 20.61
C GLU A 522 10.20 4.17 21.46
N ARG A 523 10.21 2.95 20.91
CA ARG A 523 9.86 1.71 21.59
C ARG A 523 10.89 0.63 21.29
N VAL A 524 11.45 0.05 22.34
CA VAL A 524 12.21 -1.21 22.25
C VAL A 524 11.21 -2.37 22.34
N PHE A 525 11.20 -3.24 21.33
CA PHE A 525 10.32 -4.41 21.25
C PHE A 525 11.01 -5.66 21.79
N ALA A 526 10.36 -6.37 22.72
CA ALA A 526 10.81 -7.63 23.27
C ALA A 526 10.66 -8.79 22.26
N ALA A 527 11.45 -9.85 22.42
CA ALA A 527 11.42 -11.03 21.54
C ALA A 527 10.03 -11.69 21.43
N ALA A 528 9.21 -11.61 22.48
CA ALA A 528 7.84 -12.13 22.48
C ALA A 528 6.85 -11.30 21.62
N GLU A 529 7.18 -10.05 21.30
CA GLU A 529 6.37 -9.15 20.46
C GLU A 529 6.73 -9.29 18.97
N THR A 530 7.95 -9.77 18.68
CA THR A 530 8.51 -9.98 17.34
C THR A 530 8.49 -11.43 16.87
N ALA A 531 8.21 -12.37 17.78
CA ALA A 531 7.95 -13.75 17.45
C ALA A 531 6.87 -13.84 16.35
N PRO A 532 7.00 -14.76 15.37
CA PRO A 532 5.92 -14.99 14.42
C PRO A 532 4.66 -15.43 15.18
N PRO A 533 3.45 -15.04 14.72
CA PRO A 533 2.22 -15.55 15.31
C PRO A 533 2.26 -17.09 15.28
N PRO A 534 1.68 -17.78 16.29
CA PRO A 534 1.58 -19.22 16.25
C PRO A 534 0.92 -19.63 14.92
N PRO A 535 1.41 -20.67 14.23
CA PRO A 535 0.85 -21.07 12.95
C PRO A 535 -0.65 -21.31 13.14
N GLU A 536 -1.46 -20.69 12.28
CA GLU A 536 -2.91 -20.82 12.35
C GLU A 536 -3.28 -22.30 12.40
N PRO A 537 -4.25 -22.70 13.26
CA PRO A 537 -4.63 -24.09 13.38
C PRO A 537 -5.06 -24.57 12.00
N ARG A 538 -4.30 -25.51 11.42
CA ARG A 538 -4.48 -25.94 10.04
C ARG A 538 -5.92 -26.40 9.88
N VAL A 539 -6.69 -25.74 9.03
CA VAL A 539 -8.02 -26.21 8.67
C VAL A 539 -7.81 -27.52 7.93
N GLU A 540 -8.17 -28.63 8.58
CA GLU A 540 -8.01 -29.96 7.99
C GLU A 540 -8.94 -30.07 6.78
N MET A 541 -8.39 -30.52 5.65
CA MET A 541 -9.16 -30.75 4.44
C MET A 541 -10.20 -31.83 4.70
N ILE A 542 -11.45 -31.55 4.32
CA ILE A 542 -12.58 -32.46 4.62
C ILE A 542 -12.32 -33.86 4.03
N PRO A 543 -12.45 -34.95 4.82
CA PRO A 543 -11.98 -36.26 4.40
C PRO A 543 -12.90 -36.94 3.38
N ILE A 544 -12.31 -37.76 2.51
CA ILE A 544 -13.02 -38.69 1.62
C ILE A 544 -13.96 -39.59 2.44
N GLY A 545 -15.19 -39.76 1.96
CA GLY A 545 -16.30 -40.45 2.62
C GLY A 545 -17.26 -39.53 3.39
N ALA A 546 -16.84 -38.29 3.69
CA ALA A 546 -17.70 -37.29 4.31
C ALA A 546 -18.82 -36.83 3.36
N MET A 547 -19.94 -36.38 3.94
CA MET A 547 -20.96 -35.62 3.21
C MET A 547 -20.38 -34.24 2.87
N ALA A 548 -20.47 -33.83 1.61
CA ALA A 548 -20.03 -32.52 1.17
C ALA A 548 -20.91 -31.42 1.79
N PRO A 549 -20.34 -30.39 2.44
CA PRO A 549 -21.09 -29.28 3.00
C PRO A 549 -21.83 -28.50 1.91
N ASP A 550 -23.10 -28.19 2.16
CA ASP A 550 -23.87 -27.34 1.27
C ASP A 550 -23.49 -25.87 1.50
N PHE A 551 -23.36 -25.09 0.43
CA PHE A 551 -23.00 -23.68 0.46
C PHE A 551 -23.62 -22.95 -0.75
N THR A 552 -23.52 -21.62 -0.76
CA THR A 552 -24.14 -20.78 -1.79
C THR A 552 -23.14 -19.81 -2.39
N THR A 553 -23.11 -19.77 -3.71
CA THR A 553 -22.34 -18.83 -4.54
C THR A 553 -23.30 -18.14 -5.52
N HIS A 554 -22.79 -17.21 -6.34
CA HIS A 554 -23.63 -16.47 -7.29
C HIS A 554 -23.08 -16.57 -8.72
N ASP A 555 -23.96 -16.82 -9.70
CA ASP A 555 -23.60 -16.82 -11.12
C ASP A 555 -23.40 -15.40 -11.69
N LEU A 556 -23.14 -15.30 -13.00
CA LEU A 556 -22.93 -14.03 -13.70
C LEU A 556 -24.11 -13.06 -13.63
N GLU A 557 -25.32 -13.60 -13.51
CA GLU A 557 -26.57 -12.85 -13.42
C GLU A 557 -26.94 -12.55 -11.95
N GLY A 558 -26.12 -13.03 -11.01
CA GLY A 558 -26.27 -12.79 -9.56
C GLY A 558 -27.24 -13.76 -8.88
N LYS A 559 -27.72 -14.78 -9.60
CA LYS A 559 -28.59 -15.83 -9.06
C LYS A 559 -27.77 -16.82 -8.23
N GLU A 560 -28.37 -17.32 -7.16
CA GLU A 560 -27.78 -18.35 -6.29
C GLU A 560 -27.48 -19.65 -7.06
N VAL A 561 -26.31 -20.23 -6.79
CA VAL A 561 -25.91 -21.59 -7.17
C VAL A 561 -25.47 -22.33 -5.90
N LYS A 562 -26.01 -23.53 -5.67
CA LYS A 562 -25.81 -24.30 -4.43
C LYS A 562 -25.41 -25.74 -4.74
N LEU A 563 -24.66 -26.39 -3.85
CA LEU A 563 -24.34 -27.81 -4.02
C LEU A 563 -25.62 -28.66 -4.04
N SER A 564 -26.63 -28.29 -3.25
CA SER A 564 -27.94 -28.94 -3.26
C SER A 564 -28.69 -28.91 -4.60
N ASP A 565 -28.36 -28.01 -5.52
CA ASP A 565 -29.01 -27.93 -6.83
C ASP A 565 -28.61 -29.12 -7.73
N PHE A 566 -27.48 -29.77 -7.42
CA PHE A 566 -26.90 -30.87 -8.20
C PHE A 566 -27.20 -32.28 -7.66
N ARG A 567 -28.10 -32.41 -6.67
CA ARG A 567 -28.42 -33.72 -6.04
C ARG A 567 -28.81 -34.78 -7.06
N GLY A 568 -28.27 -35.99 -6.90
CA GLY A 568 -28.46 -37.11 -7.84
C GLY A 568 -27.52 -37.11 -9.04
N GLN A 569 -26.68 -36.08 -9.22
CA GLN A 569 -25.61 -36.02 -10.21
C GLN A 569 -24.25 -36.20 -9.54
N VAL A 570 -23.24 -36.61 -10.32
CA VAL A 570 -21.84 -36.62 -9.87
C VAL A 570 -21.28 -35.22 -10.09
N VAL A 571 -20.73 -34.60 -9.05
CA VAL A 571 -20.25 -33.20 -9.12
C VAL A 571 -18.74 -33.16 -9.02
N VAL A 572 -18.09 -32.54 -9.99
CA VAL A 572 -16.73 -32.01 -9.85
C VAL A 572 -16.83 -30.57 -9.38
N LEU A 573 -16.60 -30.34 -8.10
CA LEU A 573 -16.50 -29.00 -7.52
C LEU A 573 -15.05 -28.54 -7.59
N ASP A 574 -14.74 -27.61 -8.50
CA ASP A 574 -13.41 -27.01 -8.65
C ASP A 574 -13.35 -25.66 -7.93
N PHE A 575 -12.53 -25.57 -6.88
CA PHE A 575 -12.17 -24.31 -6.26
C PHE A 575 -10.99 -23.69 -6.98
N TRP A 576 -11.25 -22.61 -7.72
CA TRP A 576 -10.32 -21.96 -8.64
C TRP A 576 -10.28 -20.43 -8.46
N ALA A 577 -9.41 -19.73 -9.20
CA ALA A 577 -9.42 -18.26 -9.29
C ALA A 577 -8.87 -17.73 -10.62
N THR A 578 -9.28 -16.53 -11.04
CA THR A 578 -8.84 -15.88 -12.29
C THR A 578 -7.33 -15.58 -12.35
N TRP A 579 -6.72 -15.33 -11.19
CA TRP A 579 -5.27 -15.10 -11.04
C TRP A 579 -4.45 -16.39 -10.89
N CYS A 580 -5.10 -17.56 -10.80
CA CYS A 580 -4.43 -18.84 -10.55
C CYS A 580 -3.96 -19.50 -11.87
N GLY A 581 -2.69 -19.34 -12.22
CA GLY A 581 -2.07 -19.94 -13.42
C GLY A 581 -2.29 -21.47 -13.56
N PRO A 582 -2.12 -22.29 -12.50
CA PRO A 582 -2.41 -23.73 -12.57
C PRO A 582 -3.91 -24.04 -12.78
N CYS A 583 -4.81 -23.20 -12.28
CA CYS A 583 -6.25 -23.31 -12.52
C CYS A 583 -6.58 -23.02 -13.98
N MET A 584 -6.01 -21.93 -14.54
CA MET A 584 -6.12 -21.59 -15.97
C MET A 584 -5.65 -22.71 -16.89
N ALA A 585 -4.57 -23.41 -16.52
CA ALA A 585 -4.09 -24.59 -17.25
C ALA A 585 -5.05 -25.80 -17.17
N ALA A 586 -5.85 -25.91 -16.11
CA ALA A 586 -6.80 -26.99 -15.90
C ALA A 586 -8.11 -26.82 -16.69
N MET A 587 -8.56 -25.58 -16.98
CA MET A 587 -9.87 -25.34 -17.58
C MET A 587 -10.14 -26.06 -18.93
N PRO A 588 -9.18 -26.16 -19.89
CA PRO A 588 -9.37 -26.97 -21.09
C PRO A 588 -9.63 -28.46 -20.79
N HIS A 589 -9.09 -28.97 -19.68
CA HIS A 589 -9.28 -30.34 -19.24
C HIS A 589 -10.59 -30.53 -18.48
N ALA A 590 -10.92 -29.62 -17.57
CA ALA A 590 -12.21 -29.59 -16.88
C ALA A 590 -13.39 -29.51 -17.87
N GLN A 591 -13.26 -28.73 -18.95
CA GLN A 591 -14.24 -28.65 -20.04
C GLN A 591 -14.33 -29.96 -20.85
N LYS A 592 -13.21 -30.65 -21.11
CA LYS A 592 -13.26 -32.01 -21.72
C LYS A 592 -14.04 -32.96 -20.82
N VAL A 593 -13.70 -33.00 -19.53
CA VAL A 593 -14.35 -33.87 -18.53
C VAL A 593 -15.85 -33.59 -18.44
N ALA A 594 -16.27 -32.31 -18.43
CA ALA A 594 -17.68 -31.94 -18.49
C ALA A 594 -18.36 -32.46 -19.76
N ALA A 595 -17.80 -32.18 -20.93
CA ALA A 595 -18.38 -32.56 -22.21
C ALA A 595 -18.40 -34.08 -22.48
N GLU A 596 -17.44 -34.84 -21.93
CA GLU A 596 -17.27 -36.29 -22.13
C GLU A 596 -18.15 -37.13 -21.20
N TYR A 597 -18.37 -36.68 -19.96
CA TYR A 597 -19.07 -37.47 -18.94
C TYR A 597 -20.49 -36.97 -18.59
N LYS A 598 -20.97 -35.85 -19.18
CA LYS A 598 -22.32 -35.32 -18.94
C LYS A 598 -23.46 -36.31 -19.19
N ASP A 599 -23.36 -37.15 -20.22
CA ASP A 599 -24.37 -38.18 -20.54
C ASP A 599 -24.45 -39.30 -19.47
N GLN A 600 -23.47 -39.35 -18.55
CA GLN A 600 -23.47 -40.23 -17.37
C GLN A 600 -23.95 -39.52 -16.09
N GLY A 601 -24.40 -38.26 -16.22
CA GLY A 601 -24.82 -37.41 -15.11
C GLY A 601 -23.66 -36.78 -14.33
N VAL A 602 -22.57 -36.40 -15.01
CA VAL A 602 -21.47 -35.60 -14.42
C VAL A 602 -21.71 -34.12 -14.69
N VAL A 603 -21.54 -33.28 -13.66
CA VAL A 603 -21.54 -31.81 -13.72
C VAL A 603 -20.20 -31.29 -13.23
N VAL A 604 -19.64 -30.29 -13.93
CA VAL A 604 -18.44 -29.57 -13.47
C VAL A 604 -18.85 -28.16 -13.03
N TRP A 605 -18.54 -27.82 -11.79
CA TRP A 605 -18.90 -26.56 -11.13
C TRP A 605 -17.62 -25.82 -10.70
N GLY A 606 -17.28 -24.77 -11.45
CA GLY A 606 -16.16 -23.88 -11.16
C GLY A 606 -16.54 -22.79 -10.17
N SER A 607 -16.38 -23.08 -8.87
CA SER A 607 -16.58 -22.13 -7.78
C SER A 607 -15.36 -21.23 -7.61
N ALA A 608 -15.43 -20.02 -8.17
CA ALA A 608 -14.38 -19.02 -8.07
C ALA A 608 -14.27 -18.51 -6.63
N THR A 609 -13.12 -18.79 -5.99
CA THR A 609 -12.76 -18.39 -4.63
C THR A 609 -11.61 -17.40 -4.68
N SER A 610 -11.53 -16.48 -3.72
CA SER A 610 -10.41 -15.52 -3.64
C SER A 610 -10.25 -14.58 -4.84
N ASP A 611 -11.30 -14.42 -5.65
CA ASP A 611 -11.48 -13.38 -6.66
C ASP A 611 -12.41 -12.27 -6.16
N GLY A 612 -12.18 -11.06 -6.65
CA GLY A 612 -13.18 -9.99 -6.60
C GLY A 612 -14.32 -10.28 -7.60
N ARG A 613 -15.58 -10.06 -7.23
CA ARG A 613 -16.77 -10.28 -8.11
C ARG A 613 -16.55 -9.83 -9.56
N ALA A 614 -16.10 -8.59 -9.75
CA ALA A 614 -15.87 -8.03 -11.08
C ALA A 614 -14.69 -8.65 -11.86
N ALA A 615 -13.74 -9.31 -11.19
CA ALA A 615 -12.66 -10.06 -11.84
C ALA A 615 -13.18 -11.38 -12.42
N PHE A 616 -13.96 -12.12 -11.62
CA PHE A 616 -14.70 -13.30 -12.05
C PHE A 616 -15.60 -12.99 -13.27
N GLU A 617 -16.43 -11.94 -13.19
CA GLU A 617 -17.35 -11.57 -14.27
C GLU A 617 -16.62 -11.28 -15.59
N ARG A 618 -15.57 -10.45 -15.56
CA ARG A 618 -14.76 -10.17 -16.76
C ARG A 618 -14.17 -11.44 -17.34
N TRP A 619 -13.62 -12.32 -16.49
CA TRP A 619 -13.01 -13.56 -16.97
C TRP A 619 -14.03 -14.48 -17.64
N VAL A 620 -15.14 -14.80 -16.96
CA VAL A 620 -16.12 -15.77 -17.47
C VAL A 620 -16.81 -15.22 -18.72
N ARG A 621 -17.19 -13.93 -18.75
CA ARG A 621 -17.78 -13.33 -19.97
C ARG A 621 -16.84 -13.38 -21.18
N THR A 622 -15.53 -13.44 -20.99
CA THR A 622 -14.51 -13.62 -22.05
C THR A 622 -14.22 -15.10 -22.40
N HIS A 623 -14.49 -16.05 -21.51
CA HIS A 623 -14.06 -17.45 -21.67
C HIS A 623 -15.19 -18.49 -21.73
N GLN A 624 -16.43 -18.16 -21.36
CA GLN A 624 -17.55 -19.10 -21.31
C GLN A 624 -17.87 -19.77 -22.66
N GLU A 625 -17.67 -19.08 -23.79
CA GLU A 625 -17.85 -19.67 -25.13
C GLU A 625 -16.83 -20.78 -25.42
N ARG A 626 -15.67 -20.76 -24.76
CA ARG A 626 -14.63 -21.78 -24.83
C ARG A 626 -14.85 -22.91 -23.82
N TYR A 627 -15.60 -22.64 -22.75
CA TYR A 627 -15.87 -23.57 -21.64
C TYR A 627 -17.39 -23.66 -21.32
N PRO A 628 -18.24 -24.03 -22.31
CA PRO A 628 -19.71 -23.94 -22.18
C PRO A 628 -20.35 -25.07 -21.36
N ASP A 629 -19.63 -26.15 -21.05
CA ASP A 629 -20.14 -27.26 -20.23
C ASP A 629 -19.77 -27.12 -18.74
N ILE A 630 -19.04 -26.06 -18.36
CA ILE A 630 -18.72 -25.73 -16.96
C ILE A 630 -19.72 -24.72 -16.40
N ILE A 631 -20.26 -24.99 -15.21
CA ILE A 631 -21.10 -24.06 -14.46
C ILE A 631 -20.20 -23.12 -13.65
N TRP A 632 -20.32 -21.81 -13.85
CA TRP A 632 -19.47 -20.79 -13.24
C TRP A 632 -20.20 -20.03 -12.13
N SER A 633 -19.55 -19.84 -10.98
CA SER A 633 -20.10 -19.02 -9.89
C SER A 633 -19.00 -18.41 -9.01
N HIS A 634 -19.35 -17.36 -8.25
CA HIS A 634 -18.46 -16.59 -7.37
C HIS A 634 -18.84 -16.76 -5.89
N ASP A 635 -17.85 -17.06 -5.06
CA ASP A 635 -17.98 -17.05 -3.59
C ASP A 635 -17.93 -15.60 -3.07
N PRO A 636 -19.03 -15.07 -2.50
CA PRO A 636 -19.12 -13.66 -2.08
C PRO A 636 -18.25 -13.31 -0.87
N ALA A 637 -17.67 -14.29 -0.17
CA ALA A 637 -16.67 -14.02 0.87
C ALA A 637 -15.26 -13.75 0.29
N GLU A 638 -15.06 -13.99 -1.01
CA GLU A 638 -13.82 -13.70 -1.75
C GLU A 638 -12.55 -14.23 -1.05
N ARG A 639 -11.76 -13.35 -0.42
CA ARG A 639 -10.52 -13.69 0.31
C ARG A 639 -10.69 -13.78 1.83
N ALA A 640 -11.87 -13.47 2.37
CA ALA A 640 -12.16 -13.56 3.79
C ALA A 640 -12.08 -15.03 4.29
N PRO A 641 -11.79 -15.27 5.59
CA PRO A 641 -11.66 -16.63 6.12
C PRO A 641 -12.95 -17.45 6.06
N GLU A 642 -14.11 -16.80 5.97
CA GLU A 642 -15.44 -17.41 5.88
C GLU A 642 -15.73 -18.09 4.54
N ARG A 643 -14.91 -17.87 3.50
CA ARG A 643 -15.10 -18.43 2.15
C ARG A 643 -15.23 -19.95 2.18
N ALA A 644 -16.19 -20.49 1.43
CA ALA A 644 -16.60 -21.89 1.51
C ALA A 644 -15.42 -22.86 1.27
N SER A 645 -14.54 -22.50 0.34
CA SER A 645 -13.35 -23.29 0.03
C SER A 645 -12.46 -23.50 1.28
N LEU A 646 -12.28 -22.48 2.12
CA LEU A 646 -11.49 -22.59 3.35
C LEU A 646 -12.34 -23.11 4.51
N ALA A 647 -13.43 -22.42 4.84
CA ALA A 647 -14.20 -22.64 6.07
C ALA A 647 -14.95 -23.98 6.13
N LEU A 648 -15.34 -24.53 4.97
CA LEU A 648 -16.14 -25.77 4.89
C LEU A 648 -15.34 -26.95 4.33
N TYR A 649 -14.39 -26.69 3.42
CA TYR A 649 -13.64 -27.74 2.71
C TYR A 649 -12.15 -27.84 3.09
N GLY A 650 -11.59 -26.87 3.83
CA GLY A 650 -10.17 -26.86 4.24
C GLY A 650 -9.18 -26.66 3.08
N VAL A 651 -9.60 -25.99 2.01
CA VAL A 651 -8.77 -25.71 0.83
C VAL A 651 -7.78 -24.59 1.12
N THR A 652 -6.52 -24.97 1.30
CA THR A 652 -5.37 -24.08 1.52
C THR A 652 -4.58 -23.75 0.24
N GLY A 653 -4.94 -24.34 -0.91
CA GLY A 653 -4.31 -24.08 -2.21
C GLY A 653 -5.22 -24.49 -3.37
N ILE A 654 -5.04 -23.84 -4.53
CA ILE A 654 -5.90 -24.00 -5.72
C ILE A 654 -5.08 -24.29 -7.00
N PRO A 655 -5.63 -25.00 -8.00
CA PRO A 655 -6.97 -25.60 -8.02
C PRO A 655 -7.07 -26.77 -7.03
N THR A 656 -8.25 -26.98 -6.45
CA THR A 656 -8.58 -28.20 -5.71
C THR A 656 -9.97 -28.66 -6.13
N GLN A 657 -10.02 -29.84 -6.72
CA GLN A 657 -11.22 -30.44 -7.31
C GLN A 657 -11.73 -31.57 -6.41
N PHE A 658 -12.94 -31.41 -5.87
CA PHE A 658 -13.65 -32.45 -5.14
C PHE A 658 -14.54 -33.24 -6.10
N VAL A 659 -14.42 -34.57 -6.09
CA VAL A 659 -15.37 -35.45 -6.79
C VAL A 659 -16.40 -35.95 -5.78
N ILE A 660 -17.66 -35.64 -6.05
CA ILE A 660 -18.80 -35.87 -5.16
C ILE A 660 -19.77 -36.84 -5.85
N ASP A 661 -20.19 -37.90 -5.14
CA ASP A 661 -21.16 -38.88 -5.65
C ASP A 661 -22.61 -38.36 -5.66
N ARG A 662 -23.52 -39.16 -6.23
CA ARG A 662 -24.94 -38.79 -6.44
C ARG A 662 -25.69 -38.64 -5.11
N GLU A 663 -25.18 -39.28 -4.06
CA GLU A 663 -25.63 -39.23 -2.67
C GLU A 663 -25.07 -38.01 -1.90
N GLY A 664 -24.14 -37.26 -2.49
CA GLY A 664 -23.54 -36.04 -1.93
C GLY A 664 -22.23 -36.26 -1.14
N ARG A 665 -21.59 -37.43 -1.23
CA ARG A 665 -20.34 -37.75 -0.51
C ARG A 665 -19.13 -37.45 -1.35
N ILE A 666 -18.08 -36.94 -0.72
CA ILE A 666 -16.76 -36.77 -1.36
C ILE A 666 -16.15 -38.16 -1.55
N VAL A 667 -15.97 -38.60 -2.79
CA VAL A 667 -15.34 -39.88 -3.13
C VAL A 667 -13.89 -39.74 -3.60
N ASP A 668 -13.47 -38.53 -3.99
CA ASP A 668 -12.07 -38.21 -4.23
C ASP A 668 -11.75 -36.71 -4.10
N ILE A 669 -10.47 -36.39 -3.98
CA ILE A 669 -9.97 -35.00 -3.98
C ILE A 669 -8.69 -34.92 -4.82
N VAL A 670 -8.70 -34.07 -5.84
CA VAL A 670 -7.55 -33.83 -6.74
C VAL A 670 -7.01 -32.42 -6.47
N VAL A 671 -5.89 -32.36 -5.76
CA VAL A 671 -5.20 -31.09 -5.43
C VAL A 671 -4.15 -30.77 -6.48
N GLY A 672 -4.21 -29.56 -7.05
CA GLY A 672 -3.31 -29.07 -8.09
C GLY A 672 -3.47 -29.78 -9.44
N TYR A 673 -2.94 -29.16 -10.50
CA TYR A 673 -3.01 -29.66 -11.87
C TYR A 673 -1.66 -29.50 -12.59
N ARG A 674 -1.35 -30.43 -13.50
CA ARG A 674 -0.25 -30.32 -14.47
C ARG A 674 -0.79 -30.66 -15.87
N PRO A 675 -0.36 -29.99 -16.95
CA PRO A 675 -0.86 -30.23 -18.30
C PRO A 675 -0.78 -31.70 -18.73
N GLY A 676 -1.91 -32.28 -19.14
CA GLY A 676 -1.99 -33.64 -19.67
C GLY A 676 -2.16 -34.75 -18.63
N GLU A 677 -2.42 -34.42 -17.36
CA GLU A 677 -2.79 -35.41 -16.34
C GLU A 677 -4.28 -35.73 -16.35
N VAL A 678 -4.63 -37.01 -16.38
CA VAL A 678 -6.03 -37.52 -16.39
C VAL A 678 -6.50 -38.04 -15.03
N ILE A 679 -5.94 -37.45 -13.96
CA ILE A 679 -6.23 -37.86 -12.57
C ILE A 679 -7.69 -37.56 -12.20
N LEU A 680 -8.27 -36.47 -12.73
CA LEU A 680 -9.67 -36.10 -12.53
C LEU A 680 -10.63 -37.11 -13.17
N ASP A 681 -10.36 -37.56 -14.40
CA ASP A 681 -11.15 -38.59 -15.09
C ASP A 681 -11.14 -39.89 -14.26
N ALA A 682 -9.97 -40.33 -13.79
CA ALA A 682 -9.87 -41.52 -12.95
C ALA A 682 -10.53 -41.38 -11.56
N ALA A 683 -10.65 -40.16 -11.04
CA ALA A 683 -11.39 -39.88 -9.82
C ALA A 683 -12.92 -40.08 -10.00
N LEU A 684 -13.47 -39.73 -11.18
CA LEU A 684 -14.88 -39.95 -11.50
C LEU A 684 -15.29 -41.44 -11.45
N ALA A 685 -14.37 -42.36 -11.71
CA ALA A 685 -14.66 -43.80 -11.59
C ALA A 685 -15.06 -44.21 -10.15
N LYS A 686 -14.59 -43.48 -9.12
CA LYS A 686 -15.00 -43.69 -7.72
C LYS A 686 -16.45 -43.25 -7.45
N ALA A 687 -17.00 -42.37 -8.28
CA ALA A 687 -18.40 -41.94 -8.26
C ALA A 687 -19.31 -42.83 -9.15
N GLY A 688 -18.80 -43.97 -9.64
CA GLY A 688 -19.53 -44.88 -10.51
C GLY A 688 -19.75 -44.33 -11.93
N VAL A 689 -18.85 -43.47 -12.42
CA VAL A 689 -18.78 -43.08 -13.83
C VAL A 689 -17.96 -44.12 -14.60
N ALA A 690 -18.40 -44.52 -15.80
CA ALA A 690 -17.63 -45.37 -16.69
C ALA A 690 -16.53 -44.56 -17.37
N VAL A 691 -15.28 -44.87 -17.04
CA VAL A 691 -14.05 -44.21 -17.51
C VAL A 691 -13.19 -45.25 -18.22
N ASP A 692 -12.51 -44.87 -19.30
CA ASP A 692 -11.73 -45.81 -20.12
C ASP A 692 -10.53 -46.42 -19.34
N ALA A 693 -10.26 -47.70 -19.58
CA ALA A 693 -9.20 -48.41 -18.86
C ALA A 693 -7.79 -47.84 -19.11
N ALA A 694 -7.50 -47.29 -20.30
CA ALA A 694 -6.23 -46.63 -20.58
C ALA A 694 -6.10 -45.29 -19.83
N ILE A 695 -7.20 -44.56 -19.63
CA ILE A 695 -7.25 -43.37 -18.77
C ILE A 695 -6.93 -43.75 -17.32
N LEU A 696 -7.50 -44.85 -16.81
CA LEU A 696 -7.24 -45.33 -15.46
C LEU A 696 -5.77 -45.75 -15.24
N GLU A 697 -5.11 -46.39 -16.22
CA GLU A 697 -3.67 -46.69 -16.11
C GLU A 697 -2.80 -45.42 -16.27
N GLN A 698 -3.16 -44.49 -17.16
CA GLN A 698 -2.43 -43.24 -17.34
C GLN A 698 -2.49 -42.36 -16.08
N ALA A 699 -3.63 -42.31 -15.38
CA ALA A 699 -3.76 -41.62 -14.10
C ALA A 699 -2.85 -42.20 -13.01
N LYS A 700 -2.67 -43.53 -12.94
CA LYS A 700 -1.70 -44.15 -12.02
C LYS A 700 -0.27 -43.71 -12.33
N ALA A 701 0.09 -43.62 -13.62
CA ALA A 701 1.39 -43.11 -14.04
C ALA A 701 1.58 -41.62 -13.68
N ASN A 702 0.54 -40.78 -13.83
CA ASN A 702 0.58 -39.38 -13.40
C ASN A 702 0.79 -39.27 -11.87
N LEU A 703 0.04 -40.03 -11.08
CA LEU A 703 0.16 -40.07 -9.61
C LEU A 703 1.55 -40.56 -9.16
N ALA A 704 2.09 -41.58 -9.83
CA ALA A 704 3.46 -42.07 -9.57
C ALA A 704 4.52 -41.00 -9.85
N GLN A 705 4.38 -40.23 -10.95
CA GLN A 705 5.29 -39.12 -11.26
C GLN A 705 5.18 -37.99 -10.22
N ARG A 706 3.96 -37.60 -9.83
CA ARG A 706 3.74 -36.62 -8.75
C ARG A 706 4.44 -37.02 -7.45
N ALA A 707 4.35 -38.30 -7.07
CA ALA A 707 5.01 -38.82 -5.88
C ALA A 707 6.55 -38.82 -6.00
N ALA A 708 7.08 -39.17 -7.18
CA ALA A 708 8.52 -39.13 -7.43
C ALA A 708 9.09 -37.70 -7.37
N ASP A 709 8.39 -36.72 -7.95
CA ASP A 709 8.81 -35.32 -7.94
C ASP A 709 8.74 -34.70 -6.53
N ALA A 710 7.72 -35.07 -5.74
CA ALA A 710 7.61 -34.67 -4.34
C ALA A 710 8.80 -35.21 -3.52
N ALA A 711 9.12 -36.50 -3.65
CA ALA A 711 10.28 -37.10 -2.99
C ALA A 711 11.62 -36.51 -3.46
N ALA A 712 11.70 -35.99 -4.70
CA ALA A 712 12.87 -35.28 -5.22
C ALA A 712 12.97 -33.81 -4.76
N THR A 713 11.93 -33.26 -4.13
CA THR A 713 11.90 -31.87 -3.63
C THR A 713 11.86 -31.74 -2.11
N GLU A 714 11.69 -32.83 -1.36
CA GLU A 714 12.05 -32.86 0.05
C GLU A 714 13.56 -32.71 0.23
N PRO A 715 14.06 -31.77 1.06
CA PRO A 715 15.46 -31.74 1.43
C PRO A 715 15.81 -33.04 2.18
N THR A 716 16.81 -33.77 1.70
CA THR A 716 17.34 -34.94 2.39
C THR A 716 17.92 -34.52 3.74
N GLN A 717 17.12 -34.62 4.80
CA GLN A 717 17.65 -34.46 6.16
C GLN A 717 18.71 -35.55 6.37
N PRO A 718 19.98 -35.19 6.66
CA PRO A 718 20.95 -36.17 7.09
C PRO A 718 20.45 -36.73 8.43
N SER A 719 20.07 -38.00 8.43
CA SER A 719 19.48 -38.64 9.60
C SER A 719 20.49 -38.65 10.74
N LEU A 720 20.31 -37.74 11.70
CA LEU A 720 21.11 -37.66 12.90
C LEU A 720 21.11 -39.04 13.58
N PRO A 721 22.26 -39.70 13.73
CA PRO A 721 22.32 -41.02 14.33
C PRO A 721 21.85 -40.88 15.79
N LEU A 722 20.75 -41.55 16.12
CA LEU A 722 20.15 -41.52 17.45
C LEU A 722 21.21 -41.78 18.51
N MET A 723 21.55 -40.75 19.28
CA MET A 723 22.37 -40.91 20.48
C MET A 723 21.64 -41.87 21.40
N ARG A 724 22.21 -43.07 21.59
CA ARG A 724 21.80 -43.94 22.69
C ARG A 724 22.03 -43.19 24.00
N PRO A 725 21.12 -43.31 24.99
CA PRO A 725 21.44 -42.94 26.35
C PRO A 725 22.76 -43.60 26.78
N ARG A 726 23.57 -42.88 27.55
CA ARG A 726 24.60 -43.49 28.38
C ARG A 726 24.04 -43.64 29.78
N ASP A 727 24.29 -44.80 30.37
CA ASP A 727 24.25 -45.03 31.81
C ASP A 727 25.42 -44.27 32.50
#